data_AF-A0A2D4R047-F1
#
_entry.id   AF-A0A2D4R047-F1
#
_cell.length_a   1.000
_cell.length_b   1.000
_cell.length_c   1.000
_cell.angle_alpha   90.00
_cell.angle_beta   90.00
_cell.angle_gamma   90.00
#
_symmetry.space_group_name_H-M   'P 1'
#
loop_
_entity.id
_entity.type
_entity.pdbx_description
1 polymer ?
#
loop_
_entity_poly.entity_id
_entity_poly.type
_entity_poly.pdbx_seq_one_letter_code
_entity_poly.pdbx_strand_id
1 'polypeptide(L)'
;MTGFTSRSFVLVLFFIGSSFFLIAQNSLSTEGFGQKWVNINDLDVSGSQITIEALVRRQNNSNMNIVSKHDGTADCNYLFRPNSFQISTTDGFQFVLNPITLPNNTWYHLAGTYDGQAIKYYVNGCLVSETPHSGSLITNDWDGAIGNRSNWPNGPEHFRGRIDEVRIWNVARTQEQINLNMNTLINPTGQTNLQAYYRFDNTYENIQGNATFDGNPIGSPAFDLPPPVFVPFTIVTVLGTDLSCFESGDGEINIVTTGTNVEYSIDGINYFVDGNFSGLSAGTYTVYARSGSCEETSDITIEQPNEIPIPEIIVNDPICSSDSLTLFTSSVAGASYFWNGPNGFSFNGNQTLINDLALSDAGTYSIYLEVNGCYSDTTTTEIVVNESYDISLVETICSNETFTFGPDELNASGSYVQNLQSIAGCDSIVQLELTVNPAYSFVIDTSLCEGESITFEGVTMNVSGSYPFNLFTSLGCDSIITYELIVYPIPDAPPVFSNSPLSCPGDLFEVSIVSVEDGLYEWNGPNGFSLDTTDFIFEAYPENIGMYDVSVTVNGCVSPLTSIDLDIINIYSFEDADLPNVFTPNGNATNEVFDLQSYFKTCEPYEVFYFDRWGNIVYRHQQNETPFSGKSLDGSDLMDGVYMYKLVLESSQKQGFLHLIR
;
A
#
# COMPACT_ATOMS: atom_id res chain seq x y z
N MET A 1 13.01 26.44 23.06
CA MET A 1 13.25 27.05 24.39
C MET A 1 13.82 25.97 25.28
N THR A 2 15.14 25.98 25.44
CA THR A 2 15.93 24.96 26.15
C THR A 2 15.80 25.17 27.66
N GLY A 3 14.96 24.36 28.32
CA GLY A 3 14.88 24.30 29.77
C GLY A 3 15.95 23.37 30.32
N PHE A 4 17.11 23.91 30.66
CA PHE A 4 18.00 23.25 31.62
C PHE A 4 17.32 23.30 32.98
N THR A 5 16.77 22.18 33.44
CA THR A 5 16.40 22.03 34.85
C THR A 5 17.70 21.97 35.65
N SER A 6 17.94 23.04 36.42
CA SER A 6 19.08 23.15 37.31
C SER A 6 19.02 22.02 38.34
N ARG A 7 20.03 21.15 38.38
CA ARG A 7 20.31 20.30 39.52
C ARG A 7 20.63 21.20 40.71
N SER A 8 19.63 21.45 41.56
CA SER A 8 19.85 22.04 42.88
C SER A 8 20.44 20.95 43.77
N PHE A 9 21.77 20.81 43.75
CA PHE A 9 22.46 20.24 44.90
C PHE A 9 22.18 21.17 46.09
N VAL A 10 21.20 20.81 46.92
CA VAL A 10 21.07 21.40 48.25
C VAL A 10 22.23 20.80 49.07
N LEU A 11 23.40 21.42 48.94
CA LEU A 11 24.48 21.24 49.88
C LEU A 11 23.98 21.87 51.19
N VAL A 12 23.33 21.06 52.03
CA VAL A 12 23.09 21.42 53.43
C VAL A 12 24.48 21.45 54.07
N LEU A 13 25.14 22.60 53.98
CA LEU A 13 26.24 22.95 54.86
C LEU A 13 25.65 22.98 56.27
N PHE A 14 25.73 21.85 56.97
CA PHE A 14 25.75 21.88 58.41
C PHE A 14 26.93 22.78 58.79
N PHE A 15 26.60 23.95 59.37
CA PHE A 15 27.54 24.72 60.14
C PHE A 15 28.04 23.79 61.24
N ILE A 16 29.19 23.16 61.00
CA ILE A 16 30.02 22.67 62.09
C ILE A 16 30.41 23.92 62.85
N GLY A 17 29.71 24.16 63.96
CA GLY A 17 30.01 25.23 64.89
C GLY A 17 31.51 25.20 65.16
N SER A 18 32.14 26.35 64.96
CA SER A 18 33.56 26.62 65.17
C SER A 18 34.12 25.85 66.39
N SER A 19 34.83 24.76 66.16
CA SER A 19 35.71 24.19 67.17
C SER A 19 36.97 25.03 67.20
N PHE A 20 37.02 25.87 68.24
CA PHE A 20 38.15 26.65 68.69
C PHE A 20 39.46 25.85 68.62
N PHE A 21 40.50 26.53 68.11
CA PHE A 21 41.94 26.31 68.28
C PHE A 21 42.40 24.97 68.91
N LEU A 22 43.20 24.21 68.14
CA LEU A 22 44.14 23.22 68.67
C LEU A 22 45.11 23.89 69.65
N ILE A 23 44.81 23.84 70.94
CA ILE A 23 45.84 23.74 71.95
C ILE A 23 46.32 22.28 71.87
N ALA A 24 47.62 22.05 71.76
CA ALA A 24 48.19 20.71 71.84
C ALA A 24 47.78 20.11 73.20
N GLN A 25 46.81 19.20 73.19
CA GLN A 25 46.46 18.40 74.35
C GLN A 25 47.47 17.24 74.47
N ASN A 26 47.72 16.76 75.69
CA ASN A 26 48.54 15.58 75.96
C ASN A 26 47.71 14.53 76.70
N SER A 27 48.03 13.26 76.48
CA SER A 27 47.46 12.17 77.27
C SER A 27 48.47 11.58 78.25
N LEU A 28 47.98 11.00 79.35
CA LEU A 28 48.75 10.15 80.25
C LEU A 28 49.08 8.83 79.56
N SER A 29 50.35 8.57 79.29
CA SER A 29 50.85 7.27 78.87
C SER A 29 51.28 6.41 80.05
N THR A 30 50.62 5.26 80.18
CA THR A 30 50.94 4.19 81.14
C THR A 30 51.72 3.04 80.48
N GLU A 31 52.14 3.23 79.23
CA GLU A 31 52.83 2.21 78.43
C GLU A 31 54.29 1.99 78.88
N GLY A 32 54.79 0.77 78.68
CA GLY A 32 56.18 0.38 78.97
C GLY A 32 56.34 -0.64 80.11
N PHE A 33 57.57 -0.83 80.56
CA PHE A 33 57.90 -1.72 81.68
C PHE A 33 57.59 -1.06 83.03
N GLY A 34 57.17 -1.87 84.00
CA GLY A 34 56.82 -1.43 85.36
C GLY A 34 55.38 -0.93 85.49
N GLN A 35 54.98 -0.60 86.72
CA GLN A 35 53.70 0.03 87.01
C GLN A 35 53.83 1.54 86.83
N LYS A 36 53.05 2.14 85.92
CA LYS A 36 53.03 3.58 85.66
C LYS A 36 51.62 4.11 85.87
N TRP A 37 51.44 5.03 86.79
CA TRP A 37 50.11 5.50 87.20
C TRP A 37 50.20 6.80 87.99
N VAL A 38 49.04 7.37 88.32
CA VAL A 38 48.95 8.62 89.10
C VAL A 38 48.14 8.34 90.36
N ASN A 39 48.73 8.59 91.54
CA ASN A 39 48.04 8.55 92.83
C ASN A 39 47.26 9.86 93.00
N ILE A 40 45.96 9.78 93.32
CA ILE A 40 45.07 10.94 93.49
C ILE A 40 44.59 11.12 94.94
N ASN A 41 45.33 10.52 95.89
CA ASN A 41 45.06 10.48 97.32
C ASN A 41 43.65 9.95 97.63
N ASP A 42 43.15 10.23 98.83
CA ASP A 42 41.87 9.76 99.35
C ASP A 42 40.65 10.48 98.75
N LEU A 43 40.44 10.36 97.43
CA LEU A 43 39.32 10.96 96.70
C LEU A 43 38.06 10.11 96.82
N ASP A 44 37.40 10.16 97.97
CA ASP A 44 36.10 9.50 98.17
C ASP A 44 34.94 10.22 97.49
N VAL A 45 34.03 9.45 96.91
CA VAL A 45 32.71 9.91 96.49
C VAL A 45 31.67 9.29 97.42
N SER A 46 31.02 10.13 98.22
CA SER A 46 29.95 9.72 99.14
C SER A 46 28.56 10.00 98.55
N GLY A 47 27.52 9.51 99.22
CA GLY A 47 26.13 9.65 98.77
C GLY A 47 25.70 8.49 97.88
N SER A 48 24.70 8.68 97.02
CA SER A 48 24.14 7.62 96.18
C SER A 48 24.36 7.87 94.69
N GLN A 49 25.28 8.77 94.32
CA GLN A 49 25.50 9.14 92.94
C GLN A 49 26.97 9.34 92.60
N ILE A 50 27.39 8.88 91.43
CA ILE A 50 28.75 9.08 90.91
C ILE A 50 28.74 9.07 89.38
N THR A 51 29.66 9.83 88.77
CA THR A 51 30.07 9.63 87.38
C THR A 51 31.58 9.62 87.30
N ILE A 52 32.14 8.63 86.61
CA ILE A 52 33.55 8.63 86.19
C ILE A 52 33.58 8.55 84.68
N GLU A 53 34.30 9.47 84.04
CA GLU A 53 34.50 9.48 82.60
C GLU A 53 35.96 9.75 82.25
N ALA A 54 36.41 9.21 81.12
CA ALA A 54 37.75 9.41 80.59
C ALA A 54 37.80 9.11 79.09
N LEU A 55 38.74 9.75 78.41
CA LEU A 55 39.22 9.29 77.10
C LEU A 55 40.26 8.19 77.31
N VAL A 56 40.12 7.09 76.58
CA VAL A 56 40.94 5.89 76.80
C VAL A 56 41.36 5.25 75.48
N ARG A 57 42.64 4.92 75.36
CA ARG A 57 43.20 4.08 74.28
C ARG A 57 43.92 2.88 74.87
N ARG A 58 43.31 1.70 74.82
CA ARG A 58 43.92 0.46 75.36
C ARG A 58 44.89 -0.17 74.36
N GLN A 59 46.02 -0.70 74.82
CA GLN A 59 47.00 -1.38 73.97
C GLN A 59 46.68 -2.87 73.78
N ASN A 60 45.92 -3.46 74.70
CA ASN A 60 45.57 -4.87 74.69
C ASN A 60 44.20 -5.09 75.35
N ASN A 61 43.67 -6.30 75.24
CA ASN A 61 42.33 -6.66 75.72
C ASN A 61 42.26 -6.92 77.25
N SER A 62 43.30 -6.59 78.03
CA SER A 62 43.27 -6.80 79.48
C SER A 62 42.28 -5.82 80.14
N ASN A 63 41.47 -6.32 81.06
CA ASN A 63 40.47 -5.52 81.78
C ASN A 63 41.08 -4.90 83.03
N MET A 64 41.85 -3.83 82.85
CA MET A 64 42.65 -3.19 83.89
C MET A 64 42.13 -1.80 84.27
N ASN A 65 42.66 -1.23 85.35
CA ASN A 65 42.05 -0.08 86.03
C ASN A 65 42.34 1.25 85.31
N ILE A 66 41.31 1.90 84.78
CA ILE A 66 41.41 3.27 84.24
C ILE A 66 41.44 4.25 85.41
N VAL A 67 40.45 4.17 86.30
CA VAL A 67 40.36 4.93 87.54
C VAL A 67 39.85 4.00 88.63
N SER A 68 40.50 3.95 89.78
CA SER A 68 40.10 3.04 90.85
C SER A 68 40.40 3.55 92.24
N LYS A 69 39.51 3.24 93.18
CA LYS A 69 39.65 3.43 94.62
C LYS A 69 38.95 2.28 95.33
N HIS A 70 39.71 1.21 95.59
CA HIS A 70 39.16 -0.02 96.14
C HIS A 70 40.18 -0.94 96.83
N ASP A 71 39.70 -1.74 97.77
CA ASP A 71 40.37 -2.94 98.32
C ASP A 71 39.48 -4.19 98.20
N GLY A 72 39.27 -4.61 96.95
CA GLY A 72 38.37 -5.73 96.64
C GLY A 72 36.89 -5.32 96.64
N THR A 73 35.98 -6.30 96.70
CA THR A 73 34.55 -6.08 96.46
C THR A 73 33.79 -5.54 97.66
N ALA A 74 34.28 -5.72 98.89
CA ALA A 74 33.61 -5.16 100.08
C ALA A 74 33.89 -3.65 100.23
N ASP A 75 35.06 -3.21 99.76
CA ASP A 75 35.59 -1.87 99.96
C ASP A 75 35.90 -1.20 98.61
N CYS A 76 34.95 -1.22 97.67
CA CYS A 76 35.10 -0.54 96.37
C CYS A 76 34.22 0.71 96.31
N ASN A 77 34.81 1.90 96.46
CA ASN A 77 34.08 3.15 96.24
C ASN A 77 33.79 3.31 94.74
N TYR A 78 34.82 3.14 93.91
CA TYR A 78 34.67 3.04 92.46
C TYR A 78 35.82 2.28 91.81
N LEU A 79 35.48 1.53 90.77
CA LEU A 79 36.43 0.80 89.94
C LEU A 79 35.97 0.84 88.48
N PHE A 80 36.65 1.69 87.71
CA PHE A 80 36.35 1.94 86.31
C PHE A 80 37.38 1.27 85.41
N ARG A 81 36.90 0.39 84.53
CA ARG A 81 37.71 -0.42 83.60
C ARG A 81 37.10 -0.43 82.20
N PRO A 82 37.86 -0.73 81.13
CA PRO A 82 37.34 -0.72 79.76
C PRO A 82 36.12 -1.62 79.53
N ASN A 83 36.00 -2.71 80.29
CA ASN A 83 34.91 -3.66 80.13
C ASN A 83 33.87 -3.62 81.27
N SER A 84 34.03 -2.75 82.29
CA SER A 84 33.11 -2.73 83.43
C SER A 84 33.23 -1.47 84.29
N PHE A 85 32.12 -1.04 84.88
CA PHE A 85 32.10 -0.07 85.98
C PHE A 85 31.54 -0.75 87.24
N GLN A 86 32.26 -0.65 88.36
CA GLN A 86 31.99 -1.42 89.58
C GLN A 86 32.01 -0.48 90.79
N ILE A 87 31.09 -0.70 91.73
CA ILE A 87 30.92 0.06 92.98
C ILE A 87 30.44 -0.87 94.10
N SER A 88 30.61 -0.43 95.35
CA SER A 88 30.00 -1.03 96.53
C SER A 88 29.13 0.00 97.21
N THR A 89 27.92 -0.39 97.56
CA THR A 89 27.00 0.44 98.34
C THR A 89 26.63 -0.26 99.63
N THR A 90 25.81 0.40 100.45
CA THR A 90 25.14 -0.22 101.60
C THR A 90 24.36 -1.48 101.26
N ASP A 91 24.00 -1.68 99.98
CA ASP A 91 23.24 -2.84 99.49
C ASP A 91 24.15 -3.91 98.86
N GLY A 92 25.47 -3.72 98.93
CA GLY A 92 26.48 -4.68 98.48
C GLY A 92 27.27 -4.22 97.26
N PHE A 93 28.12 -5.12 96.75
CA PHE A 93 28.92 -4.91 95.56
C PHE A 93 28.10 -5.16 94.29
N GLN A 94 28.23 -4.28 93.29
CA GLN A 94 27.62 -4.48 91.99
C GLN A 94 28.47 -3.88 90.86
N PHE A 95 28.28 -4.41 89.65
CA PHE A 95 28.92 -3.91 88.45
C PHE A 95 27.99 -3.93 87.23
N VAL A 96 28.31 -3.10 86.25
CA VAL A 96 27.76 -3.15 84.89
C VAL A 96 28.88 -3.52 83.92
N LEU A 97 28.58 -4.37 82.94
CA LEU A 97 29.53 -4.75 81.88
C LEU A 97 29.39 -3.83 80.68
N ASN A 98 30.49 -3.58 79.99
CA ASN A 98 30.48 -3.04 78.63
C ASN A 98 30.35 -4.20 77.62
N PRO A 99 29.23 -4.31 76.88
CA PRO A 99 29.06 -5.36 75.88
C PRO A 99 29.83 -5.07 74.58
N ILE A 100 30.31 -3.84 74.38
CA ILE A 100 31.03 -3.43 73.18
C ILE A 100 32.48 -3.90 73.23
N THR A 101 32.91 -4.61 72.19
CA THR A 101 34.32 -4.89 71.97
C THR A 101 35.05 -3.62 71.57
N LEU A 102 36.04 -3.20 72.35
CA LEU A 102 36.86 -2.02 72.08
C LEU A 102 38.17 -2.41 71.34
N PRO A 103 38.29 -2.26 70.01
CA PRO A 103 39.56 -2.41 69.32
C PRO A 103 40.77 -1.78 70.03
N ASN A 104 41.89 -2.49 70.05
CA ASN A 104 43.13 -1.97 70.63
C ASN A 104 43.68 -0.83 69.77
N ASN A 105 44.36 0.12 70.40
CA ASN A 105 44.95 1.31 69.79
C ASN A 105 43.93 2.29 69.19
N THR A 106 42.64 2.15 69.53
CA THR A 106 41.59 3.11 69.19
C THR A 106 41.16 3.89 70.44
N TRP A 107 40.88 5.18 70.27
CA TRP A 107 40.41 6.04 71.34
C TRP A 107 38.89 5.94 71.50
N TYR A 108 38.45 5.87 72.76
CA TYR A 108 37.06 5.87 73.14
C TYR A 108 36.85 6.87 74.27
N HIS A 109 35.72 7.56 74.27
CA HIS A 109 35.21 8.15 75.50
C HIS A 109 34.44 7.05 76.24
N LEU A 110 34.79 6.84 77.49
CA LEU A 110 34.11 5.86 78.35
C LEU A 110 33.56 6.60 79.56
N ALA A 111 32.34 6.29 79.96
CA ALA A 111 31.80 6.76 81.23
C ALA A 111 31.03 5.67 81.98
N GLY A 112 31.17 5.67 83.30
CA GLY A 112 30.33 4.90 84.22
C GLY A 112 29.54 5.86 85.10
N THR A 113 28.23 5.65 85.22
CA THR A 113 27.38 6.42 86.15
C THR A 113 26.63 5.52 87.10
N TYR A 114 26.31 6.04 88.28
CA TYR A 114 25.38 5.42 89.21
C TYR A 114 24.50 6.53 89.77
N ASP A 115 23.18 6.38 89.65
CA ASP A 115 22.19 7.41 90.00
C ASP A 115 21.42 7.13 91.29
N GLY A 116 21.75 6.04 91.97
CA GLY A 116 21.07 5.54 93.16
C GLY A 116 20.05 4.44 92.87
N GLN A 117 19.77 4.18 91.59
CA GLN A 117 18.79 3.20 91.11
C GLN A 117 19.39 2.21 90.11
N ALA A 118 20.40 2.64 89.34
CA ALA A 118 21.12 1.78 88.43
C ALA A 118 22.55 2.24 88.15
N ILE A 119 23.42 1.27 87.84
CA ILE A 119 24.77 1.50 87.32
C ILE A 119 24.70 1.43 85.79
N LYS A 120 25.20 2.45 85.12
CA LYS A 120 25.15 2.60 83.65
C LYS A 120 26.55 2.69 83.08
N TYR A 121 26.73 2.14 81.89
CA TYR A 121 27.99 2.21 81.15
C TYR A 121 27.75 2.87 79.79
N TYR A 122 28.62 3.81 79.44
CA TYR A 122 28.57 4.57 78.20
C TYR A 122 29.86 4.38 77.40
N VAL A 123 29.72 4.21 76.09
CA VAL A 123 30.82 4.21 75.13
C VAL A 123 30.53 5.28 74.11
N ASN A 124 31.48 6.19 73.91
CA ASN A 124 31.38 7.33 73.01
C ASN A 124 30.12 8.18 73.25
N GLY A 125 29.71 8.28 74.51
CA GLY A 125 28.53 9.02 74.94
C GLY A 125 27.19 8.28 74.81
N CYS A 126 27.17 7.08 74.23
CA CYS A 126 25.96 6.27 74.10
C CYS A 126 25.83 5.27 75.23
N LEU A 127 24.65 5.13 75.83
CA LEU A 127 24.37 4.11 76.85
C LEU A 127 24.44 2.73 76.18
N VAL A 128 25.29 1.85 76.70
CA VAL A 128 25.49 0.51 76.14
C VAL A 128 25.01 -0.60 77.06
N SER A 129 24.92 -0.34 78.35
CA SER A 129 24.42 -1.30 79.34
C SER A 129 24.01 -0.60 80.63
N GLU A 130 23.07 -1.22 81.34
CA GLU A 130 22.58 -0.78 82.64
C GLU A 130 22.38 -1.99 83.55
N THR A 131 22.58 -1.82 84.86
CA THR A 131 22.33 -2.84 85.87
C THR A 131 21.66 -2.20 87.08
N PRO A 132 20.45 -2.63 87.49
CA PRO A 132 19.78 -2.10 88.67
C PRO A 132 20.60 -2.28 89.94
N HIS A 133 20.70 -1.23 90.75
CA HIS A 133 21.39 -1.25 92.03
C HIS A 133 20.96 -0.05 92.89
N SER A 134 21.01 -0.19 94.21
CA SER A 134 20.61 0.86 95.14
C SER A 134 21.60 0.98 96.30
N GLY A 135 21.34 1.91 97.22
CA GLY A 135 22.15 2.15 98.41
C GLY A 135 23.13 3.32 98.27
N SER A 136 23.73 3.71 99.39
CA SER A 136 24.78 4.75 99.42
C SER A 136 26.16 4.15 99.19
N LEU A 137 26.99 4.80 98.39
CA LEU A 137 28.38 4.43 98.11
C LEU A 137 29.17 4.29 99.42
N ILE A 138 29.93 3.20 99.51
CA ILE A 138 30.86 2.96 100.62
C ILE A 138 32.13 3.77 100.36
N THR A 139 32.59 4.50 101.37
CA THR A 139 33.88 5.21 101.39
C THR A 139 34.95 4.37 102.07
N ASN A 140 36.23 4.62 101.78
CA ASN A 140 37.35 3.88 102.38
C ASN A 140 38.59 4.77 102.51
N ASP A 141 39.54 4.41 103.36
CA ASP A 141 40.77 5.21 103.55
C ASP A 141 41.89 4.86 102.54
N TRP A 142 41.56 4.16 101.44
CA TRP A 142 42.55 3.81 100.40
C TRP A 142 42.74 4.95 99.41
N ASP A 143 43.97 5.22 99.02
CA ASP A 143 44.25 6.15 97.93
C ASP A 143 43.58 5.72 96.61
N GLY A 144 43.03 6.69 95.88
CA GLY A 144 42.61 6.54 94.50
C GLY A 144 43.81 6.51 93.55
N ALA A 145 43.60 5.92 92.38
CA ALA A 145 44.62 5.76 91.34
C ALA A 145 44.03 5.90 89.94
N ILE A 146 44.77 6.57 89.05
CA ILE A 146 44.51 6.60 87.61
C ILE A 146 45.55 5.71 86.92
N GLY A 147 45.08 4.67 86.22
CA GLY A 147 45.92 3.71 85.48
C GLY A 147 46.38 2.48 86.28
N ASN A 148 45.99 2.35 87.55
CA ASN A 148 46.36 1.20 88.41
C ASN A 148 45.43 1.10 89.63
N ARG A 149 45.69 0.15 90.52
CA ARG A 149 45.20 0.11 91.90
C ARG A 149 46.25 0.67 92.86
N SER A 150 45.85 1.57 93.77
CA SER A 150 46.80 2.16 94.72
C SER A 150 47.30 1.14 95.74
N ASN A 151 48.52 1.38 96.26
CA ASN A 151 49.14 0.62 97.35
C ASN A 151 49.24 -0.90 97.14
N TRP A 152 49.24 -1.38 95.89
CA TRP A 152 49.53 -2.78 95.53
C TRP A 152 50.79 -2.93 94.66
N PRO A 153 51.99 -2.95 95.27
CA PRO A 153 53.24 -3.10 94.54
C PRO A 153 53.26 -4.41 93.74
N ASN A 154 53.51 -4.32 92.44
CA ASN A 154 53.55 -5.46 91.50
C ASN A 154 52.21 -6.21 91.29
N GLY A 155 51.07 -5.63 91.70
CA GLY A 155 49.74 -6.15 91.35
C GLY A 155 49.50 -6.19 89.83
N PRO A 156 48.66 -7.11 89.32
CA PRO A 156 48.44 -7.31 87.89
C PRO A 156 47.48 -6.29 87.25
N GLU A 157 46.89 -5.38 88.02
CA GLU A 157 45.76 -4.51 87.62
C GLU A 157 46.15 -3.20 86.90
N HIS A 158 47.39 -3.09 86.42
CA HIS A 158 47.89 -1.88 85.75
C HIS A 158 47.32 -1.76 84.33
N PHE A 159 46.70 -0.62 84.04
CA PHE A 159 46.25 -0.30 82.70
C PHE A 159 47.45 -0.05 81.79
N ARG A 160 47.39 -0.56 80.56
CA ARG A 160 48.41 -0.35 79.54
C ARG A 160 47.80 0.35 78.35
N GLY A 161 48.12 1.63 78.24
CA GLY A 161 47.64 2.46 77.15
C GLY A 161 47.69 3.93 77.51
N ARG A 162 46.73 4.68 77.00
CA ARG A 162 46.62 6.13 77.22
C ARG A 162 45.29 6.48 77.87
N ILE A 163 45.35 7.44 78.78
CA ILE A 163 44.20 7.98 79.51
C ILE A 163 44.26 9.49 79.41
N ASP A 164 43.12 10.12 79.14
CA ASP A 164 43.00 11.57 79.05
C ASP A 164 41.64 12.03 79.58
N GLU A 165 41.50 13.33 79.88
CA GLU A 165 40.25 13.97 80.26
C GLU A 165 39.47 13.25 81.39
N VAL A 166 40.17 12.79 82.44
CA VAL A 166 39.56 12.05 83.55
C VAL A 166 38.74 12.99 84.41
N ARG A 167 37.45 12.73 84.55
CA ARG A 167 36.53 13.51 85.40
C ARG A 167 35.80 12.60 86.37
N ILE A 168 35.75 13.02 87.63
CA ILE A 168 35.07 12.30 88.72
C ILE A 168 34.04 13.24 89.32
N TRP A 169 32.77 12.88 89.22
CA TRP A 169 31.63 13.65 89.70
C TRP A 169 30.93 12.93 90.85
N ASN A 170 30.39 13.66 91.81
CA ASN A 170 29.51 13.12 92.86
C ASN A 170 28.01 13.20 92.49
N VAL A 171 27.73 13.24 91.19
CA VAL A 171 26.38 13.24 90.61
C VAL A 171 26.36 12.28 89.43
N ALA A 172 25.22 11.66 89.15
CA ALA A 172 25.01 10.91 87.92
C ALA A 172 24.73 11.87 86.76
N ARG A 173 25.65 11.94 85.80
CA ARG A 173 25.47 12.73 84.57
C ARG A 173 24.49 12.03 83.65
N THR A 174 23.60 12.79 83.01
CA THR A 174 22.70 12.24 81.99
C THR A 174 23.46 11.93 80.68
N GLN A 175 22.86 11.15 79.78
CA GLN A 175 23.48 10.85 78.49
C GLN A 175 23.74 12.11 77.67
N GLU A 176 22.81 13.06 77.66
CA GLU A 176 22.94 14.35 76.96
C GLU A 176 24.09 15.17 77.55
N GLN A 177 24.20 15.18 78.88
CA GLN A 177 25.28 15.86 79.60
C GLN A 177 26.66 15.25 79.32
N ILE A 178 26.73 13.94 79.12
CA ILE A 178 27.95 13.24 78.72
C ILE A 178 28.29 13.61 77.27
N ASN A 179 27.30 13.53 76.35
CA ASN A 179 27.48 13.87 74.94
C ASN A 179 27.96 15.30 74.71
N LEU A 180 27.44 16.27 75.47
CA LEU A 180 27.87 17.68 75.40
C LEU A 180 29.33 17.90 75.82
N ASN A 181 29.81 17.09 76.76
CA ASN A 181 31.09 17.34 77.44
C ASN A 181 32.22 16.41 77.00
N MET A 182 31.93 15.27 76.39
CA MET A 182 32.96 14.26 76.04
C MET A 182 34.06 14.79 75.11
N ASN A 183 33.76 15.82 74.32
CA ASN A 183 34.68 16.46 73.35
C ASN A 183 34.99 17.92 73.63
N THR A 184 34.57 18.43 74.78
CA THR A 184 34.76 19.83 75.12
C THR A 184 35.61 19.93 76.38
N LEU A 185 36.50 20.93 76.39
CA LEU A 185 37.18 21.34 77.60
C LEU A 185 36.16 22.04 78.50
N ILE A 186 35.78 21.37 79.58
CA ILE A 186 34.87 21.96 80.55
C ILE A 186 35.63 22.98 81.39
N ASN A 187 35.00 24.12 81.68
CA ASN A 187 35.53 25.03 82.69
C ASN A 187 35.21 24.42 84.09
N PRO A 188 36.21 24.02 84.89
CA PRO A 188 35.96 23.49 86.23
C PRO A 188 35.31 24.53 87.16
N THR A 189 35.59 25.81 86.92
CA THR A 189 35.06 26.92 87.72
C THR A 189 33.55 27.04 87.48
N GLY A 190 32.76 26.55 88.43
CA GLY A 190 31.29 26.54 88.37
C GLY A 190 30.63 25.16 88.38
N GLN A 191 31.42 24.07 88.33
CA GLN A 191 30.91 22.70 88.40
C GLN A 191 30.88 22.21 89.86
N THR A 192 29.80 22.51 90.60
CA THR A 192 29.70 22.21 92.05
C THR A 192 29.76 20.72 92.41
N ASN A 193 29.44 19.84 91.45
CA ASN A 193 29.44 18.39 91.64
C ASN A 193 30.66 17.69 91.01
N LEU A 194 31.58 18.43 90.41
CA LEU A 194 32.85 17.89 89.92
C LEU A 194 33.82 17.80 91.10
N GLN A 195 34.31 16.60 91.41
CA GLN A 195 35.23 16.35 92.52
C GLN A 195 36.68 16.47 92.07
N ALA A 196 37.00 15.90 90.91
CA ALA A 196 38.32 16.01 90.31
C ALA A 196 38.28 16.00 88.78
N TYR A 197 39.22 16.70 88.16
CA TYR A 197 39.39 16.76 86.71
C TYR A 197 40.88 16.83 86.35
N TYR A 198 41.34 15.83 85.59
CA TYR A 198 42.71 15.71 85.12
C TYR A 198 42.75 15.73 83.59
N ARG A 199 43.38 16.76 83.03
CA ARG A 199 43.57 16.94 81.58
C ARG A 199 44.87 16.35 81.04
N PHE A 200 45.81 16.02 81.91
CA PHE A 200 47.15 15.53 81.55
C PHE A 200 47.92 16.36 80.51
N ASP A 201 47.59 17.65 80.38
CA ASP A 201 48.26 18.63 79.50
C ASP A 201 49.60 19.12 80.05
N ASN A 202 50.57 18.21 80.12
CA ASN A 202 51.89 18.41 80.75
C ASN A 202 51.86 18.64 82.27
N THR A 203 50.74 18.34 82.93
CA THR A 203 50.59 18.47 84.37
C THR A 203 49.75 17.31 84.93
N TYR A 204 49.96 16.97 86.20
CA TYR A 204 49.17 15.99 86.95
C TYR A 204 48.17 16.66 87.91
N GLU A 205 48.05 17.98 87.86
CA GLU A 205 47.19 18.77 88.75
C GLU A 205 45.70 18.46 88.56
N ASN A 206 44.96 18.50 89.68
CA ASN A 206 43.51 18.48 89.65
C ASN A 206 42.99 19.91 89.40
N ILE A 207 42.54 20.17 88.18
CA ILE A 207 42.12 21.52 87.78
C ILE A 207 40.75 21.95 88.34
N GLN A 208 40.06 21.06 89.07
CA GLN A 208 38.87 21.44 89.85
C GLN A 208 39.19 22.37 91.04
N GLY A 209 40.46 22.42 91.46
CA GLY A 209 40.97 23.41 92.43
C GLY A 209 41.15 22.90 93.87
N ASN A 210 40.91 21.61 94.13
CA ASN A 210 41.29 20.99 95.41
C ASN A 210 42.66 20.29 95.27
N ALA A 211 43.71 20.98 95.74
CA ALA A 211 45.10 20.52 95.67
C ALA A 211 45.37 19.24 96.47
N THR A 212 44.50 18.85 97.42
CA THR A 212 44.61 17.55 98.11
C THR A 212 44.50 16.38 97.13
N PHE A 213 43.84 16.58 96.00
CA PHE A 213 43.69 15.55 94.96
C PHE A 213 44.62 15.78 93.76
N ASP A 214 45.63 16.65 93.87
CA ASP A 214 46.65 16.76 92.83
C ASP A 214 47.37 15.42 92.65
N GLY A 215 47.55 15.03 91.39
CA GLY A 215 48.10 13.75 91.03
C GLY A 215 49.58 13.63 91.34
N ASN A 216 49.98 12.56 92.03
CA ASN A 216 51.37 12.21 92.26
C ASN A 216 51.79 11.04 91.33
N PRO A 217 52.66 11.25 90.33
CA PRO A 217 53.04 10.22 89.37
C PRO A 217 53.95 9.15 89.99
N ILE A 218 53.61 7.88 89.78
CA ILE A 218 54.39 6.71 90.23
C ILE A 218 54.90 5.93 89.01
N GLY A 219 56.20 5.58 89.02
CA GLY A 219 56.82 4.81 87.92
C GLY A 219 57.13 5.62 86.66
N SER A 220 57.13 6.95 86.74
CA SER A 220 57.40 7.87 85.64
C SER A 220 56.47 7.66 84.42
N PRO A 221 55.14 7.80 84.59
CA PRO A 221 54.26 7.97 83.45
C PRO A 221 54.71 9.16 82.60
N ALA A 222 54.45 9.08 81.29
CA ALA A 222 54.84 10.11 80.34
C ALA A 222 53.62 10.82 79.79
N PHE A 223 53.77 12.09 79.41
CA PHE A 223 52.81 12.78 78.57
C PHE A 223 53.13 12.49 77.11
N ASP A 224 52.11 12.29 76.27
CA ASP A 224 52.31 12.07 74.84
C ASP A 224 51.37 12.93 73.97
N LEU A 225 51.91 13.37 72.83
CA LEU A 225 51.28 14.25 71.86
C LEU A 225 50.98 13.51 70.54
N PRO A 226 49.86 13.79 69.85
CA PRO A 226 48.61 14.40 70.34
C PRO A 226 47.54 13.33 70.65
N PRO A 227 46.59 13.57 71.58
CA PRO A 227 45.35 12.81 71.60
C PRO A 227 44.59 13.12 70.30
N PRO A 228 43.88 12.14 69.71
CA PRO A 228 43.10 12.38 68.52
C PRO A 228 41.82 13.12 68.86
N VAL A 229 41.35 13.85 67.87
CA VAL A 229 40.00 14.37 67.80
C VAL A 229 39.04 13.18 67.84
N PHE A 230 38.33 13.03 68.95
CA PHE A 230 37.20 12.12 69.02
C PHE A 230 36.09 12.68 68.13
N VAL A 231 35.51 11.82 67.29
CA VAL A 231 34.38 12.19 66.43
C VAL A 231 33.12 11.50 66.97
N PRO A 232 32.13 12.25 67.47
CA PRO A 232 30.89 11.65 67.96
C PRO A 232 30.17 10.90 66.84
N PHE A 233 29.33 9.94 67.23
CA PHE A 233 28.38 9.34 66.31
C PHE A 233 27.43 10.44 65.79
N THR A 234 27.34 10.57 64.47
CA THR A 234 26.33 11.39 63.78
C THR A 234 26.23 10.99 62.31
N ILE A 235 25.08 11.22 61.69
CA ILE A 235 24.91 11.12 60.24
C ILE A 235 25.61 12.30 59.58
N VAL A 236 26.59 11.99 58.71
CA VAL A 236 27.35 13.00 57.95
C VAL A 236 26.61 13.35 56.66
N THR A 237 26.19 12.33 55.91
CA THR A 237 25.45 12.52 54.66
C THR A 237 24.60 11.29 54.36
N VAL A 238 23.48 11.53 53.68
CA VAL A 238 22.64 10.50 53.07
C VAL A 238 22.59 10.83 51.58
N LEU A 239 23.06 9.90 50.76
CA LEU A 239 23.06 10.02 49.31
C LEU A 239 22.03 9.06 48.73
N GLY A 240 21.25 9.52 47.77
CA GLY A 240 20.26 8.71 47.07
C GLY A 240 20.56 8.68 45.58
N THR A 241 20.27 7.54 44.94
CA THR A 241 20.23 7.39 43.49
C THR A 241 18.78 7.07 43.10
N ASP A 242 18.20 7.94 42.29
CA ASP A 242 16.83 7.78 41.75
C ASP A 242 16.73 6.58 40.81
N LEU A 243 15.49 6.10 40.59
CA LEU A 243 15.22 4.99 39.68
C LEU A 243 15.63 5.35 38.24
N SER A 244 16.15 4.35 37.50
CA SER A 244 16.47 4.55 36.08
C SER A 244 15.22 4.65 35.20
N CYS A 245 14.15 3.93 35.54
CA CYS A 245 12.88 3.93 34.84
C CYS A 245 11.69 3.98 35.81
N PHE A 246 10.50 4.31 35.30
CA PHE A 246 9.28 4.21 36.09
C PHE A 246 9.13 2.78 36.65
N GLU A 247 9.01 2.66 37.98
CA GLU A 247 8.86 1.37 38.69
C GLU A 247 10.00 0.34 38.52
N SER A 248 11.21 0.71 38.06
CA SER A 248 12.34 -0.22 37.91
C SER A 248 12.83 -0.86 39.21
N GLY A 249 12.65 -0.17 40.34
CA GLY A 249 13.07 -0.66 41.66
C GLY A 249 14.59 -0.76 41.83
N ASP A 250 15.38 -0.01 41.07
CA ASP A 250 16.84 0.01 41.11
C ASP A 250 17.41 1.21 41.89
N GLY A 251 16.58 1.87 42.71
CA GLY A 251 17.01 2.96 43.57
C GLY A 251 18.02 2.52 44.63
N GLU A 252 18.88 3.44 45.04
CA GLU A 252 19.92 3.20 46.03
C GLU A 252 19.97 4.29 47.10
N ILE A 253 20.35 3.92 48.32
CA ILE A 253 20.64 4.84 49.43
C ILE A 253 22.01 4.48 50.02
N ASN A 254 22.89 5.46 50.15
CA ASN A 254 24.15 5.35 50.88
C ASN A 254 24.15 6.30 52.08
N ILE A 255 24.27 5.72 53.28
CA ILE A 255 24.35 6.46 54.55
C ILE A 255 25.81 6.51 54.98
N VAL A 256 26.33 7.71 55.21
CA VAL A 256 27.67 7.93 55.74
C VAL A 256 27.55 8.57 57.12
N THR A 257 28.19 7.96 58.10
CA THR A 257 28.22 8.44 59.49
C THR A 257 29.65 8.59 59.99
N THR A 258 29.80 9.30 61.10
CA THR A 258 30.98 9.23 61.97
C THR A 258 30.71 8.34 63.18
N GLY A 259 31.75 8.05 63.96
CA GLY A 259 31.68 7.15 65.11
C GLY A 259 32.16 5.73 64.81
N THR A 260 32.01 4.84 65.78
CA THR A 260 32.42 3.43 65.68
C THR A 260 31.27 2.52 66.10
N ASN A 261 31.25 1.28 65.60
CA ASN A 261 30.16 0.32 65.83
C ASN A 261 28.79 0.90 65.47
N VAL A 262 28.69 1.47 64.27
CA VAL A 262 27.45 2.02 63.74
C VAL A 262 26.70 0.93 62.97
N GLU A 263 25.40 0.86 63.16
CA GLU A 263 24.48 0.06 62.37
C GLU A 263 23.47 0.97 61.65
N TYR A 264 23.01 0.55 60.48
CA TYR A 264 22.18 1.32 59.56
C TYR A 264 20.88 0.59 59.26
N SER A 265 19.79 1.34 59.04
CA SER A 265 18.49 0.80 58.65
C SER A 265 17.73 1.79 57.78
N ILE A 266 16.80 1.28 56.97
CA ILE A 266 15.81 2.07 56.20
C ILE A 266 14.37 1.77 56.65
N ASP A 267 14.18 0.87 57.62
CA ASP A 267 12.87 0.44 58.12
C ASP A 267 12.72 0.61 59.65
N GLY A 268 13.79 0.98 60.35
CA GLY A 268 13.83 1.15 61.80
C GLY A 268 13.74 -0.16 62.61
N ILE A 269 13.81 -1.32 61.94
CA ILE A 269 13.64 -2.64 62.55
C ILE A 269 14.87 -3.50 62.28
N ASN A 270 15.27 -3.60 61.02
CA ASN A 270 16.40 -4.41 60.56
C ASN A 270 17.64 -3.54 60.40
N TYR A 271 18.69 -3.86 61.14
CA TYR A 271 19.94 -3.08 61.18
C TYR A 271 21.10 -3.88 60.60
N PHE A 272 21.92 -3.19 59.81
CA PHE A 272 23.05 -3.75 59.07
C PHE A 272 24.32 -2.95 59.35
N VAL A 273 25.49 -3.58 59.22
CA VAL A 273 26.79 -2.91 59.38
C VAL A 273 27.23 -2.13 58.15
N ASP A 274 26.58 -2.37 57.00
CA ASP A 274 26.79 -1.66 55.75
C ASP A 274 25.66 -0.63 55.55
N GLY A 275 26.03 0.60 55.23
CA GLY A 275 25.11 1.72 55.01
C GLY A 275 24.60 1.83 53.58
N ASN A 276 24.90 0.84 52.72
CA ASN A 276 24.44 0.77 51.34
C ASN A 276 23.16 -0.07 51.22
N PHE A 277 22.09 0.54 50.72
CA PHE A 277 20.83 -0.10 50.40
C PHE A 277 20.58 0.03 48.89
N SER A 278 20.18 -1.06 48.25
CA SER A 278 19.88 -1.10 46.82
C SER A 278 18.58 -1.87 46.57
N GLY A 279 18.05 -1.77 45.36
CA GLY A 279 16.80 -2.45 45.00
C GLY A 279 15.57 -1.73 45.55
N LEU A 280 15.64 -0.41 45.70
CA LEU A 280 14.60 0.41 46.32
C LEU A 280 13.61 0.93 45.29
N SER A 281 12.33 0.94 45.64
CA SER A 281 11.27 1.61 44.87
C SER A 281 11.28 3.12 45.14
N ALA A 282 10.68 3.90 44.25
CA ALA A 282 10.48 5.33 44.49
C ALA A 282 9.63 5.58 45.75
N GLY A 283 10.00 6.59 46.52
CA GLY A 283 9.35 6.90 47.78
C GLY A 283 10.24 7.65 48.75
N THR A 284 9.65 8.12 49.85
CA THR A 284 10.40 8.73 50.95
C THR A 284 10.77 7.65 51.97
N TYR A 285 12.06 7.56 52.26
CA TYR A 285 12.64 6.67 53.25
C TYR A 285 13.12 7.48 54.44
N THR A 286 12.76 7.04 55.64
CA THR A 286 13.44 7.47 56.86
C THR A 286 14.60 6.51 57.08
N VAL A 287 15.82 7.04 56.99
CA VAL A 287 17.02 6.28 57.30
C VAL A 287 17.37 6.42 58.77
N TYR A 288 17.89 5.34 59.35
CA TYR A 288 18.31 5.26 60.74
C TYR A 288 19.78 4.88 60.77
N ALA A 289 20.55 5.57 61.60
CA ALA A 289 21.86 5.12 62.01
C ALA A 289 21.88 5.06 63.52
N ARG A 290 22.51 4.03 64.09
CA ARG A 290 22.64 3.92 65.55
C ARG A 290 24.00 3.41 65.99
N SER A 291 24.42 3.82 67.18
CA SER A 291 25.60 3.31 67.90
C SER A 291 25.22 3.10 69.37
N GLY A 292 25.06 1.84 69.80
CA GLY A 292 24.50 1.54 71.12
C GLY A 292 23.06 2.05 71.25
N SER A 293 22.75 2.85 72.28
CA SER A 293 21.44 3.53 72.43
C SER A 293 21.31 4.83 71.65
N CYS A 294 22.38 5.38 71.07
CA CYS A 294 22.28 6.60 70.27
C CYS A 294 21.72 6.24 68.90
N GLU A 295 20.66 6.92 68.49
CA GLU A 295 20.07 6.77 67.18
C GLU A 295 19.79 8.16 66.57
N GLU A 296 20.16 8.31 65.30
CA GLU A 296 19.82 9.47 64.49
C GLU A 296 19.03 9.03 63.27
N THR A 297 18.13 9.90 62.83
CA THR A 297 17.31 9.68 61.64
C THR A 297 17.45 10.82 60.65
N SER A 298 17.34 10.50 59.37
CA SER A 298 17.23 11.50 58.30
C SER A 298 16.25 11.00 57.25
N ASP A 299 15.54 11.90 56.60
CA ASP A 299 14.67 11.53 55.49
C ASP A 299 15.38 11.73 54.16
N ILE A 300 15.12 10.86 53.20
CA ILE A 300 15.53 10.98 51.81
C ILE A 300 14.41 10.52 50.90
N THR A 301 14.24 11.19 49.76
CA THR A 301 13.28 10.78 48.73
C THR A 301 14.04 10.21 47.55
N ILE A 302 13.65 9.01 47.13
CA ILE A 302 14.05 8.40 45.86
C ILE A 302 12.96 8.74 44.85
N GLU A 303 13.31 9.52 43.84
CA GLU A 303 12.40 9.90 42.76
C GLU A 303 12.42 8.86 41.63
N GLN A 304 11.45 8.94 40.73
CA GLN A 304 11.43 8.16 39.50
C GLN A 304 11.03 9.05 38.31
N PRO A 305 11.47 8.71 37.09
CA PRO A 305 10.97 9.35 35.88
C PRO A 305 9.45 9.18 35.73
N ASN A 306 8.82 10.08 34.98
CA ASN A 306 7.42 9.91 34.59
C ASN A 306 7.27 8.66 33.72
N GLU A 307 6.13 7.98 33.86
CA GLU A 307 5.72 6.91 32.97
C GLU A 307 5.70 7.39 31.50
N ILE A 308 6.22 6.55 30.60
CA ILE A 308 6.19 6.84 29.16
C ILE A 308 4.75 6.64 28.67
N PRO A 309 4.11 7.63 28.03
CA PRO A 309 2.76 7.46 27.51
C PRO A 309 2.66 6.29 26.54
N ILE A 310 1.60 5.49 26.69
CA ILE A 310 1.30 4.39 25.76
C ILE A 310 1.02 5.00 24.37
N PRO A 311 1.75 4.58 23.31
CA PRO A 311 1.54 5.11 21.97
C PRO A 311 0.17 4.70 21.42
N GLU A 312 -0.53 5.63 20.78
CA GLU A 312 -1.77 5.35 20.03
C GLU A 312 -1.44 5.14 18.56
N ILE A 313 -1.91 4.03 17.98
CA ILE A 313 -1.72 3.75 16.56
C ILE A 313 -2.89 4.35 15.76
N ILE A 314 -2.57 5.30 14.89
CA ILE A 314 -3.52 5.91 13.95
C ILE A 314 -3.21 5.39 12.54
N VAL A 315 -4.25 4.90 11.86
CA VAL A 315 -4.18 4.38 10.49
C VAL A 315 -5.29 4.94 9.61
N ASN A 316 -5.07 4.90 8.29
CA ASN A 316 -6.06 5.27 7.28
C ASN A 316 -6.95 4.07 6.91
N ASP A 317 -7.94 3.74 7.74
CA ASP A 317 -8.93 2.67 7.48
C ASP A 317 -10.14 3.23 6.68
N PRO A 318 -10.70 2.53 5.67
CA PRO A 318 -10.28 1.22 5.12
C PRO A 318 -9.15 1.28 4.11
N ILE A 319 -8.40 0.16 4.04
CA ILE A 319 -7.20 -0.01 3.20
C ILE A 319 -7.45 -1.09 2.15
N CYS A 320 -7.21 -0.77 0.88
CA CYS A 320 -7.34 -1.69 -0.24
C CYS A 320 -5.97 -2.14 -0.77
N SER A 321 -5.91 -3.25 -1.50
CA SER A 321 -4.67 -3.67 -2.16
C SER A 321 -4.23 -2.61 -3.16
N SER A 322 -2.92 -2.36 -3.23
CA SER A 322 -2.28 -1.24 -3.95
C SER A 322 -2.47 0.17 -3.36
N ASP A 323 -3.28 0.35 -2.31
CA ASP A 323 -3.25 1.58 -1.53
C ASP A 323 -1.98 1.66 -0.68
N SER A 324 -1.76 2.84 -0.09
CA SER A 324 -0.71 3.06 0.89
C SER A 324 -1.25 3.03 2.32
N LEU A 325 -0.56 2.35 3.23
CA LEU A 325 -0.83 2.35 4.68
C LEU A 325 0.04 3.41 5.33
N THR A 326 -0.59 4.36 6.00
CA THR A 326 0.07 5.29 6.90
C THR A 326 -0.05 4.76 8.33
N LEU A 327 1.08 4.47 8.97
CA LEU A 327 1.13 4.23 10.42
C LEU A 327 1.66 5.49 11.09
N PHE A 328 0.90 6.04 12.03
CA PHE A 328 1.24 7.25 12.75
C PHE A 328 0.99 7.09 14.25
N THR A 329 1.84 7.71 15.07
CA THR A 329 1.60 7.95 16.49
C THR A 329 1.98 9.39 16.83
N SER A 330 1.32 9.98 17.84
CA SER A 330 1.68 11.30 18.36
C SER A 330 3.13 11.33 18.84
N SER A 331 3.81 12.45 18.64
CA SER A 331 5.21 12.59 19.07
C SER A 331 5.33 12.77 20.59
N VAL A 332 6.17 11.94 21.19
CA VAL A 332 6.63 12.05 22.58
C VAL A 332 8.05 12.64 22.57
N ALA A 333 8.28 13.67 23.38
CA ALA A 333 9.55 14.38 23.39
C ALA A 333 10.70 13.48 23.87
N GLY A 334 11.77 13.37 23.07
CA GLY A 334 12.93 12.54 23.39
C GLY A 334 12.74 11.03 23.19
N ALA A 335 11.58 10.60 22.68
CA ALA A 335 11.31 9.20 22.38
C ALA A 335 11.88 8.75 21.03
N SER A 336 12.41 7.53 21.00
CA SER A 336 12.61 6.73 19.80
C SER A 336 11.41 5.79 19.62
N TYR A 337 11.06 5.48 18.37
CA TYR A 337 9.85 4.74 18.01
C TYR A 337 10.25 3.48 17.27
N PHE A 338 9.68 2.33 17.63
CA PHE A 338 10.01 1.04 17.04
C PHE A 338 8.74 0.34 16.56
N TRP A 339 8.55 0.33 15.25
CA TRP A 339 7.45 -0.40 14.62
C TRP A 339 7.90 -1.78 14.19
N ASN A 340 7.05 -2.78 14.41
CA ASN A 340 7.20 -4.13 13.87
C ASN A 340 5.88 -4.58 13.24
N GLY A 341 5.95 -5.36 12.17
CA GLY A 341 4.76 -5.86 11.48
C GLY A 341 5.00 -7.15 10.69
N PRO A 342 3.99 -7.57 9.89
CA PRO A 342 4.08 -8.72 9.01
C PRO A 342 5.27 -8.66 8.04
N ASN A 343 5.68 -9.81 7.50
CA ASN A 343 6.77 -9.94 6.52
C ASN A 343 8.13 -9.37 6.95
N GLY A 344 8.37 -9.24 8.26
CA GLY A 344 9.60 -8.67 8.79
C GLY A 344 9.67 -7.14 8.65
N PHE A 345 8.52 -6.47 8.47
CA PHE A 345 8.45 -5.02 8.50
C PHE A 345 9.02 -4.48 9.82
N SER A 346 9.98 -3.56 9.72
CA SER A 346 10.52 -2.83 10.86
C SER A 346 10.79 -1.39 10.45
N PHE A 347 10.40 -0.43 11.27
CA PHE A 347 10.63 0.99 11.00
C PHE A 347 10.91 1.79 12.26
N ASN A 348 11.85 2.74 12.16
CA ASN A 348 12.20 3.65 13.26
C ASN A 348 11.76 5.08 12.95
N GLY A 349 10.71 5.54 13.62
CA GLY A 349 10.16 6.89 13.47
C GLY A 349 8.69 6.97 13.89
N ASN A 350 8.19 8.18 14.14
CA ASN A 350 6.82 8.40 14.62
C ASN A 350 5.75 8.28 13.52
N GLN A 351 6.17 8.24 12.26
CA GLN A 351 5.30 8.08 11.10
C GLN A 351 6.02 7.32 10.00
N THR A 352 5.31 6.43 9.33
CA THR A 352 5.77 5.77 8.11
C THR A 352 4.65 5.58 7.10
N LEU A 353 5.02 5.43 5.83
CA LEU A 353 4.13 5.17 4.71
C LEU A 353 4.61 3.88 4.04
N ILE A 354 3.76 2.88 3.99
CA ILE A 354 3.98 1.61 3.28
C ILE A 354 3.19 1.69 1.97
N ASN A 355 3.88 1.76 0.84
CA ASN A 355 3.25 1.82 -0.48
C ASN A 355 2.98 0.42 -1.03
N ASP A 356 2.07 0.33 -2.01
CA ASP A 356 1.80 -0.87 -2.81
C ASP A 356 1.49 -2.11 -1.95
N LEU A 357 0.55 -1.98 -0.99
CA LEU A 357 0.22 -3.08 -0.07
C LEU A 357 -0.24 -4.34 -0.80
N ALA A 358 0.38 -5.46 -0.43
CA ALA A 358 -0.06 -6.80 -0.81
C ALA A 358 -0.92 -7.41 0.31
N LEU A 359 -1.73 -8.43 -0.04
CA LEU A 359 -2.50 -9.19 0.94
C LEU A 359 -1.62 -9.85 2.02
N SER A 360 -0.36 -10.14 1.70
CA SER A 360 0.61 -10.66 2.67
C SER A 360 1.00 -9.65 3.75
N ASP A 361 0.81 -8.35 3.52
CA ASP A 361 1.16 -7.28 4.45
C ASP A 361 0.05 -7.02 5.49
N ALA A 362 -1.08 -7.73 5.37
CA ALA A 362 -2.12 -7.79 6.39
C ALA A 362 -1.61 -8.54 7.64
N GLY A 363 -2.09 -8.11 8.81
CA GLY A 363 -1.76 -8.71 10.09
C GLY A 363 -1.51 -7.69 11.18
N THR A 364 -0.89 -8.13 12.27
CA THR A 364 -0.68 -7.30 13.47
C THR A 364 0.56 -6.42 13.33
N TYR A 365 0.34 -5.11 13.37
CA TYR A 365 1.39 -4.11 13.54
C TYR A 365 1.49 -3.73 15.01
N SER A 366 2.71 -3.53 15.48
CA SER A 366 3.02 -3.20 16.87
C SER A 366 3.98 -2.04 16.95
N ILE A 367 3.86 -1.24 18.00
CA ILE A 367 4.78 -0.16 18.30
C ILE A 367 5.06 -0.12 19.81
N TYR A 368 6.31 0.14 20.15
CA TYR A 368 6.72 0.61 21.48
C TYR A 368 7.68 1.79 21.35
N LEU A 369 7.79 2.57 22.42
CA LEU A 369 8.65 3.74 22.51
C LEU A 369 9.86 3.45 23.42
N GLU A 370 10.98 4.11 23.16
CA GLU A 370 12.12 4.15 24.08
C GLU A 370 12.47 5.59 24.44
N VAL A 371 12.57 5.91 25.73
CA VAL A 371 13.06 7.20 26.22
C VAL A 371 14.20 6.94 27.20
N ASN A 372 15.41 7.39 26.86
CA ASN A 372 16.62 7.24 27.70
C ASN A 372 16.87 5.79 28.20
N GLY A 373 16.58 4.77 27.38
CA GLY A 373 16.76 3.36 27.73
C GLY A 373 15.57 2.69 28.43
N CYS A 374 14.50 3.44 28.74
CA CYS A 374 13.24 2.90 29.27
C CYS A 374 12.22 2.67 28.15
N TYR A 375 11.40 1.63 28.27
CA TYR A 375 10.43 1.24 27.23
C TYR A 375 8.98 1.50 27.68
N SER A 376 8.13 1.92 26.74
CA SER A 376 6.68 1.92 26.95
C SER A 376 6.09 0.51 26.83
N ASP A 377 4.83 0.37 27.23
CA ASP A 377 4.02 -0.77 26.79
C ASP A 377 3.95 -0.83 25.25
N THR A 378 3.79 -2.05 24.74
CA THR A 378 3.61 -2.30 23.31
C THR A 378 2.13 -2.19 22.95
N THR A 379 1.81 -1.27 22.04
CA THR A 379 0.47 -1.19 21.44
C THR A 379 0.45 -2.00 20.16
N THR A 380 -0.69 -2.65 19.88
CA THR A 380 -0.89 -3.42 18.65
C THR A 380 -2.17 -2.99 17.95
N THR A 381 -2.16 -3.01 16.61
CA THR A 381 -3.37 -2.90 15.78
C THR A 381 -3.36 -3.99 14.73
N GLU A 382 -4.54 -4.51 14.38
CA GLU A 382 -4.70 -5.47 13.30
C GLU A 382 -5.07 -4.72 12.02
N ILE A 383 -4.25 -4.88 10.97
CA ILE A 383 -4.49 -4.29 9.67
C ILE A 383 -5.06 -5.36 8.73
N VAL A 384 -6.23 -5.07 8.18
CA VAL A 384 -6.85 -5.86 7.13
C VAL A 384 -6.60 -5.15 5.81
N VAL A 385 -5.96 -5.85 4.86
CA VAL A 385 -5.82 -5.38 3.48
C VAL A 385 -6.90 -6.07 2.66
N ASN A 386 -7.82 -5.28 2.10
CA ASN A 386 -8.91 -5.79 1.27
C ASN A 386 -8.48 -5.90 -0.19
N GLU A 387 -8.84 -6.98 -0.86
CA GLU A 387 -8.54 -7.15 -2.29
C GLU A 387 -9.38 -6.18 -3.14
N SER A 388 -8.74 -5.46 -4.05
CA SER A 388 -9.37 -4.72 -5.14
C SER A 388 -9.35 -5.57 -6.41
N TYR A 389 -10.46 -5.54 -7.14
CA TYR A 389 -10.60 -6.29 -8.39
C TYR A 389 -10.59 -5.33 -9.56
N ASP A 390 -9.67 -5.55 -10.50
CA ASP A 390 -9.67 -4.95 -11.84
C ASP A 390 -10.02 -6.04 -12.85
N ILE A 391 -11.26 -6.00 -13.34
CA ILE A 391 -11.79 -7.01 -14.26
C ILE A 391 -11.97 -6.36 -15.63
N SER A 392 -11.20 -6.85 -16.61
CA SER A 392 -11.37 -6.46 -18.01
C SER A 392 -12.25 -7.48 -18.74
N LEU A 393 -13.36 -7.00 -19.30
CA LEU A 393 -14.26 -7.74 -20.16
C LEU A 393 -14.12 -7.23 -21.59
N VAL A 394 -14.15 -8.14 -22.57
CA VAL A 394 -14.20 -7.81 -23.99
C VAL A 394 -15.40 -8.52 -24.57
N GLU A 395 -16.35 -7.76 -25.11
CA GLU A 395 -17.57 -8.30 -25.69
C GLU A 395 -17.80 -7.71 -27.08
N THR A 396 -18.44 -8.50 -27.94
CA THR A 396 -18.78 -8.07 -29.31
C THR A 396 -20.26 -8.37 -29.57
N ILE A 397 -21.02 -7.34 -29.94
CA ILE A 397 -22.45 -7.45 -30.28
C ILE A 397 -22.70 -6.92 -31.69
N CYS A 398 -23.85 -7.26 -32.28
CA CYS A 398 -24.27 -6.69 -33.56
C CYS A 398 -25.09 -5.39 -33.35
N SER A 399 -25.16 -4.52 -34.36
CA SER A 399 -25.82 -3.20 -34.26
C SER A 399 -27.33 -3.23 -33.97
N ASN A 400 -27.96 -4.41 -34.06
CA ASN A 400 -29.35 -4.68 -33.73
C ASN A 400 -29.53 -5.28 -32.32
N GLU A 401 -28.45 -5.52 -31.59
CA GLU A 401 -28.44 -6.07 -30.24
C GLU A 401 -28.07 -4.99 -29.21
N THR A 402 -28.35 -5.29 -27.94
CA THR A 402 -27.93 -4.47 -26.80
C THR A 402 -27.19 -5.31 -25.78
N PHE A 403 -26.15 -4.75 -25.17
CA PHE A 403 -25.40 -5.40 -24.08
C PHE A 403 -25.72 -4.72 -22.76
N THR A 404 -26.14 -5.50 -21.76
CA THR A 404 -26.40 -4.98 -20.42
C THR A 404 -25.13 -5.01 -19.59
N PHE A 405 -24.64 -3.83 -19.21
CA PHE A 405 -23.48 -3.65 -18.33
C PHE A 405 -23.95 -2.94 -17.07
N GLY A 406 -24.13 -3.67 -15.96
CA GLY A 406 -24.73 -3.14 -14.73
C GLY A 406 -26.16 -2.61 -14.95
N PRO A 407 -26.49 -1.38 -14.53
CA PRO A 407 -27.78 -0.75 -14.83
C PRO A 407 -27.90 -0.19 -16.26
N ASP A 408 -26.81 -0.14 -17.03
CA ASP A 408 -26.77 0.50 -18.33
C ASP A 408 -27.02 -0.51 -19.46
N GLU A 409 -27.78 -0.09 -20.47
CA GLU A 409 -28.01 -0.84 -21.70
C GLU A 409 -27.24 -0.16 -22.84
N LEU A 410 -26.23 -0.87 -23.37
CA LEU A 410 -25.24 -0.32 -24.30
C LEU A 410 -25.49 -0.82 -25.73
N ASN A 411 -25.38 0.09 -26.70
CA ASN A 411 -25.62 -0.17 -28.13
C ASN A 411 -24.61 0.53 -29.06
N ALA A 412 -23.49 1.02 -28.52
CA ALA A 412 -22.44 1.69 -29.27
C ALA A 412 -21.06 1.13 -28.89
N SER A 413 -20.13 1.09 -29.85
CA SER A 413 -18.75 0.68 -29.56
C SER A 413 -18.08 1.71 -28.65
N GLY A 414 -17.31 1.26 -27.69
CA GLY A 414 -16.57 2.13 -26.79
C GLY A 414 -16.01 1.41 -25.58
N SER A 415 -15.26 2.17 -24.78
CA SER A 415 -14.75 1.74 -23.50
C SER A 415 -15.68 2.26 -22.40
N TYR A 416 -16.23 1.34 -21.60
CA TYR A 416 -17.17 1.63 -20.53
C TYR A 416 -16.57 1.19 -19.20
N VAL A 417 -16.73 2.03 -18.18
CA VAL A 417 -16.19 1.79 -16.85
C VAL A 417 -17.30 1.86 -15.83
N GLN A 418 -17.40 0.83 -14.99
CA GLN A 418 -18.21 0.87 -13.77
C GLN A 418 -17.33 0.80 -12.54
N ASN A 419 -17.54 1.80 -11.68
CA ASN A 419 -16.96 1.83 -10.35
C ASN A 419 -17.96 1.13 -9.40
N LEU A 420 -17.62 -0.07 -8.98
CA LEU A 420 -18.42 -0.85 -8.04
C LEU A 420 -17.75 -0.80 -6.67
N GLN A 421 -18.50 -0.48 -5.63
CA GLN A 421 -17.99 -0.57 -4.28
C GLN A 421 -18.14 -2.01 -3.78
N SER A 422 -17.03 -2.67 -3.49
CA SER A 422 -17.03 -3.99 -2.85
C SER A 422 -17.72 -3.93 -1.49
N ILE A 423 -18.17 -5.08 -0.95
CA ILE A 423 -18.82 -5.15 0.37
C ILE A 423 -17.93 -4.66 1.52
N ALA A 424 -16.62 -4.58 1.29
CA ALA A 424 -15.61 -4.09 2.23
C ALA A 424 -15.23 -2.60 2.03
N GLY A 425 -15.86 -1.90 1.08
CA GLY A 425 -15.69 -0.45 0.87
C GLY A 425 -14.67 -0.04 -0.19
N CYS A 426 -13.87 -0.97 -0.73
CA CYS A 426 -12.91 -0.71 -1.82
C CYS A 426 -13.61 -0.52 -3.17
N ASP A 427 -13.12 0.42 -3.99
CA ASP A 427 -13.55 0.64 -5.36
C ASP A 427 -12.94 -0.44 -6.27
N SER A 428 -13.81 -1.32 -6.77
CA SER A 428 -13.48 -2.24 -7.84
C SER A 428 -13.83 -1.59 -9.17
N ILE A 429 -12.97 -1.75 -10.16
CA ILE A 429 -13.19 -1.21 -11.50
C ILE A 429 -13.48 -2.39 -12.42
N VAL A 430 -14.66 -2.39 -13.04
CA VAL A 430 -14.95 -3.29 -14.16
C VAL A 430 -14.87 -2.45 -15.42
N GLN A 431 -13.96 -2.84 -16.32
CA GLN A 431 -13.79 -2.19 -17.62
C GLN A 431 -14.35 -3.12 -18.71
N LEU A 432 -15.23 -2.58 -19.54
CA LEU A 432 -15.77 -3.26 -20.71
C LEU A 432 -15.28 -2.55 -21.96
N GLU A 433 -14.59 -3.29 -22.83
CA GLU A 433 -14.40 -2.86 -24.22
C GLU A 433 -15.48 -3.52 -25.09
N LEU A 434 -16.47 -2.72 -25.50
CA LEU A 434 -17.58 -3.18 -26.33
C LEU A 434 -17.32 -2.85 -27.79
N THR A 435 -17.33 -3.85 -28.66
CA THR A 435 -17.32 -3.66 -30.12
C THR A 435 -18.70 -3.96 -30.70
N VAL A 436 -19.35 -2.95 -31.28
CA VAL A 436 -20.62 -3.09 -32.00
C VAL A 436 -20.33 -3.18 -33.49
N ASN A 437 -20.55 -4.37 -34.06
CA ASN A 437 -20.34 -4.62 -35.48
C ASN A 437 -21.58 -4.21 -36.30
N PRO A 438 -21.42 -3.53 -37.44
CA PRO A 438 -22.54 -3.11 -38.27
C PRO A 438 -23.23 -4.30 -38.98
N ALA A 439 -24.56 -4.35 -38.94
CA ALA A 439 -25.38 -5.18 -39.81
C ALA A 439 -25.82 -4.37 -41.05
N TYR A 440 -25.83 -5.00 -42.23
CA TYR A 440 -26.16 -4.33 -43.49
C TYR A 440 -27.44 -4.91 -44.13
N SER A 441 -28.29 -4.02 -44.66
CA SER A 441 -29.47 -4.40 -45.45
C SER A 441 -29.42 -3.75 -46.84
N PHE A 442 -29.55 -4.54 -47.90
CA PHE A 442 -29.54 -4.06 -49.29
C PHE A 442 -30.75 -4.57 -50.08
N VAL A 443 -31.25 -3.74 -51.00
CA VAL A 443 -32.29 -4.12 -51.97
C VAL A 443 -31.69 -4.05 -53.38
N ILE A 444 -31.91 -5.08 -54.19
CA ILE A 444 -31.47 -5.16 -55.59
C ILE A 444 -32.70 -5.34 -56.50
N ASP A 445 -32.98 -4.33 -57.32
CA ASP A 445 -34.05 -4.38 -58.32
C ASP A 445 -33.57 -5.04 -59.62
N THR A 446 -34.33 -5.99 -60.14
CA THR A 446 -33.99 -6.69 -61.40
C THR A 446 -35.24 -7.08 -62.20
N SER A 447 -35.11 -7.20 -63.53
CA SER A 447 -36.21 -7.58 -64.41
C SER A 447 -35.78 -8.60 -65.47
N LEU A 448 -36.70 -9.50 -65.84
CA LEU A 448 -36.49 -10.64 -66.75
C LEU A 448 -37.67 -10.80 -67.72
N CYS A 449 -37.45 -11.46 -68.85
CA CYS A 449 -38.54 -11.90 -69.73
C CYS A 449 -39.05 -13.31 -69.35
N GLU A 450 -40.30 -13.62 -69.70
CA GLU A 450 -40.90 -14.94 -69.49
C GLU A 450 -40.04 -16.05 -70.07
N GLY A 451 -39.69 -17.03 -69.23
CA GLY A 451 -38.79 -18.13 -69.58
C GLY A 451 -37.33 -17.95 -69.14
N GLU A 452 -36.93 -16.73 -68.73
CA GLU A 452 -35.63 -16.48 -68.13
C GLU A 452 -35.63 -16.76 -66.62
N SER A 453 -34.43 -17.00 -66.06
CA SER A 453 -34.26 -17.18 -64.62
C SER A 453 -32.88 -16.74 -64.16
N ILE A 454 -32.80 -16.28 -62.91
CA ILE A 454 -31.53 -16.01 -62.22
C ILE A 454 -31.43 -16.92 -60.99
N THR A 455 -30.22 -17.31 -60.60
CA THR A 455 -30.00 -18.16 -59.41
C THR A 455 -29.04 -17.46 -58.45
N PHE A 456 -29.44 -17.34 -57.18
CA PHE A 456 -28.62 -16.77 -56.11
C PHE A 456 -28.72 -17.65 -54.85
N GLU A 457 -27.58 -17.97 -54.22
CA GLU A 457 -27.49 -18.88 -53.06
C GLU A 457 -28.27 -20.21 -53.23
N GLY A 458 -28.28 -20.75 -54.45
CA GLY A 458 -28.97 -21.99 -54.79
C GLY A 458 -30.49 -21.88 -54.99
N VAL A 459 -31.08 -20.69 -54.85
CA VAL A 459 -32.50 -20.42 -55.14
C VAL A 459 -32.62 -19.85 -56.56
N THR A 460 -33.36 -20.55 -57.42
CA THR A 460 -33.67 -20.07 -58.78
C THR A 460 -34.95 -19.22 -58.74
N MET A 461 -34.83 -17.97 -59.15
CA MET A 461 -35.92 -16.99 -59.22
C MET A 461 -36.34 -16.80 -60.68
N ASN A 462 -37.62 -17.07 -60.97
CA ASN A 462 -38.24 -16.98 -62.30
C ASN A 462 -39.69 -16.47 -62.25
N VAL A 463 -40.13 -15.95 -61.10
CA VAL A 463 -41.46 -15.38 -60.87
C VAL A 463 -41.30 -14.03 -60.17
N SER A 464 -42.11 -13.04 -60.53
CA SER A 464 -42.09 -11.73 -59.87
C SER A 464 -42.33 -11.85 -58.37
N GLY A 465 -41.50 -11.19 -57.56
CA GLY A 465 -41.60 -11.29 -56.10
C GLY A 465 -40.41 -10.69 -55.37
N SER A 466 -40.51 -10.66 -54.04
CA SER A 466 -39.44 -10.26 -53.12
C SER A 466 -38.78 -11.50 -52.51
N TYR A 467 -37.47 -11.62 -52.67
CA TYR A 467 -36.68 -12.78 -52.24
C TYR A 467 -35.58 -12.35 -51.28
N PRO A 468 -35.79 -12.47 -49.95
CA PRO A 468 -34.79 -12.13 -48.94
C PRO A 468 -33.81 -13.30 -48.69
N PHE A 469 -32.53 -12.98 -48.56
CA PHE A 469 -31.44 -13.89 -48.24
C PHE A 469 -30.68 -13.39 -47.01
N ASN A 470 -30.58 -14.25 -45.99
CA ASN A 470 -29.79 -13.98 -44.79
C ASN A 470 -28.34 -14.40 -45.04
N LEU A 471 -27.42 -13.46 -44.94
CA LEU A 471 -25.99 -13.67 -45.11
C LEU A 471 -25.27 -13.22 -43.85
N PHE A 472 -24.20 -13.91 -43.48
CA PHE A 472 -23.35 -13.46 -42.39
C PHE A 472 -22.23 -12.59 -42.95
N THR A 473 -21.99 -11.44 -42.32
CA THR A 473 -20.74 -10.71 -42.55
C THR A 473 -19.55 -11.57 -42.13
N SER A 474 -18.34 -11.23 -42.58
CA SER A 474 -17.10 -11.91 -42.15
C SER A 474 -16.86 -11.86 -40.63
N LEU A 475 -17.60 -11.02 -39.90
CA LEU A 475 -17.55 -10.86 -38.45
C LEU A 475 -18.79 -11.45 -37.73
N GLY A 476 -19.68 -12.15 -38.44
CA GLY A 476 -20.76 -12.93 -37.83
C GLY A 476 -22.11 -12.23 -37.66
N CYS A 477 -22.24 -10.93 -37.98
CA CYS A 477 -23.53 -10.24 -37.92
C CYS A 477 -24.44 -10.55 -39.12
N ASP A 478 -25.74 -10.61 -38.87
CA ASP A 478 -26.78 -10.94 -39.84
C ASP A 478 -27.02 -9.78 -40.81
N SER A 479 -26.57 -9.94 -42.05
CA SER A 479 -26.93 -9.06 -43.16
C SER A 479 -28.07 -9.67 -43.96
N ILE A 480 -28.93 -8.82 -44.52
CA ILE A 480 -30.04 -9.24 -45.37
C ILE A 480 -29.89 -8.59 -46.74
N ILE A 481 -29.85 -9.42 -47.79
CA ILE A 481 -29.97 -8.97 -49.18
C ILE A 481 -31.36 -9.37 -49.68
N THR A 482 -32.12 -8.41 -50.20
CA THR A 482 -33.45 -8.65 -50.77
C THR A 482 -33.42 -8.37 -52.27
N TYR A 483 -33.77 -9.36 -53.09
CA TYR A 483 -34.04 -9.15 -54.51
C TYR A 483 -35.51 -8.79 -54.73
N GLU A 484 -35.77 -7.69 -55.44
CA GLU A 484 -37.09 -7.40 -56.01
C GLU A 484 -37.06 -7.71 -57.51
N LEU A 485 -37.71 -8.81 -57.90
CA LEU A 485 -37.75 -9.31 -59.28
C LEU A 485 -39.09 -9.01 -59.95
N ILE A 486 -39.07 -8.53 -61.19
CA ILE A 486 -40.23 -8.39 -62.09
C ILE A 486 -40.01 -9.21 -63.36
N VAL A 487 -40.92 -10.13 -63.68
CA VAL A 487 -40.91 -10.93 -64.92
C VAL A 487 -41.99 -10.42 -65.89
N TYR A 488 -41.59 -9.99 -67.09
CA TYR A 488 -42.48 -9.49 -68.15
C TYR A 488 -42.86 -10.61 -69.14
N PRO A 489 -44.12 -10.67 -69.61
CA PRO A 489 -44.54 -11.63 -70.65
C PRO A 489 -43.95 -11.29 -72.03
N ILE A 490 -43.77 -12.30 -72.88
CA ILE A 490 -43.35 -12.09 -74.29
C ILE A 490 -44.55 -11.53 -75.09
N PRO A 491 -44.40 -10.44 -75.86
CA PRO A 491 -45.48 -9.90 -76.67
C PRO A 491 -45.85 -10.80 -77.87
N ASP A 492 -47.13 -10.80 -78.26
CA ASP A 492 -47.61 -11.49 -79.45
C ASP A 492 -47.05 -10.86 -80.75
N ALA A 493 -46.83 -11.68 -81.78
CA ALA A 493 -46.34 -11.20 -83.08
C ALA A 493 -47.39 -10.32 -83.80
N PRO A 494 -47.02 -9.19 -84.41
CA PRO A 494 -47.98 -8.28 -85.01
C PRO A 494 -48.60 -8.88 -86.29
N PRO A 495 -49.93 -8.77 -86.51
CA PRO A 495 -50.56 -9.14 -87.77
C PRO A 495 -50.12 -8.22 -88.92
N VAL A 496 -49.73 -8.79 -90.07
CA VAL A 496 -49.24 -8.06 -91.27
C VAL A 496 -50.24 -8.16 -92.43
N PHE A 497 -50.42 -7.06 -93.18
CA PHE A 497 -51.28 -6.98 -94.38
C PHE A 497 -50.53 -6.38 -95.57
N SER A 498 -50.74 -6.88 -96.80
CA SER A 498 -50.16 -6.29 -98.03
C SER A 498 -51.05 -6.44 -99.28
N ASN A 499 -50.69 -5.74 -100.36
CA ASN A 499 -51.33 -5.79 -101.67
C ASN A 499 -50.65 -6.70 -102.72
N SER A 500 -49.68 -7.53 -102.32
CA SER A 500 -49.00 -8.51 -103.20
C SER A 500 -49.93 -9.67 -103.61
N PRO A 501 -49.82 -10.24 -104.83
CA PRO A 501 -48.83 -9.95 -105.89
C PRO A 501 -49.20 -8.74 -106.78
N LEU A 502 -48.17 -8.06 -107.30
CA LEU A 502 -48.30 -6.89 -108.20
C LEU A 502 -48.25 -7.27 -109.68
N SER A 503 -48.82 -6.44 -110.56
CA SER A 503 -49.01 -6.78 -111.98
C SER A 503 -47.81 -6.42 -112.86
N CYS A 504 -47.22 -5.26 -112.65
CA CYS A 504 -46.13 -4.72 -113.46
C CYS A 504 -44.99 -4.17 -112.59
N PRO A 505 -43.74 -4.18 -113.07
CA PRO A 505 -42.67 -3.40 -112.48
C PRO A 505 -43.07 -1.91 -112.41
N GLY A 506 -42.90 -1.29 -111.24
CA GLY A 506 -43.30 0.09 -110.95
C GLY A 506 -44.65 0.24 -110.22
N ASP A 507 -45.43 -0.83 -110.05
CA ASP A 507 -46.62 -0.80 -109.20
C ASP A 507 -46.22 -0.56 -107.72
N LEU A 508 -47.05 0.16 -106.95
CA LEU A 508 -46.77 0.45 -105.54
C LEU A 508 -47.03 -0.79 -104.66
N PHE A 509 -46.03 -1.22 -103.90
CA PHE A 509 -46.17 -2.21 -102.83
C PHE A 509 -46.53 -1.52 -101.51
N GLU A 510 -47.64 -1.91 -100.91
CA GLU A 510 -48.18 -1.34 -99.66
C GLU A 510 -48.23 -2.43 -98.57
N VAL A 511 -47.62 -2.16 -97.41
CA VAL A 511 -47.62 -3.05 -96.24
C VAL A 511 -48.00 -2.28 -94.98
N SER A 512 -48.80 -2.89 -94.10
CA SER A 512 -49.16 -2.34 -92.80
C SER A 512 -49.31 -3.41 -91.71
N ILE A 513 -49.12 -3.03 -90.44
CA ILE A 513 -49.33 -3.88 -89.26
C ILE A 513 -50.31 -3.26 -88.26
N VAL A 514 -50.85 -4.09 -87.36
CA VAL A 514 -51.60 -3.60 -86.18
C VAL A 514 -50.61 -3.17 -85.10
N SER A 515 -50.72 -1.92 -84.63
CA SER A 515 -49.85 -1.42 -83.56
C SER A 515 -50.19 -2.02 -82.20
N VAL A 516 -49.15 -2.47 -81.50
CA VAL A 516 -49.10 -2.81 -80.08
C VAL A 516 -48.67 -1.57 -79.28
N GLU A 517 -49.33 -1.31 -78.14
CA GLU A 517 -48.99 -0.20 -77.23
C GLU A 517 -47.56 -0.37 -76.70
N ASP A 518 -46.80 0.73 -76.69
CA ASP A 518 -45.36 0.77 -76.33
C ASP A 518 -44.45 -0.18 -77.15
N GLY A 519 -44.92 -0.69 -78.28
CA GLY A 519 -44.18 -1.57 -79.17
C GLY A 519 -43.17 -0.83 -80.05
N LEU A 520 -41.93 -1.32 -80.07
CA LEU A 520 -40.90 -0.93 -81.04
C LEU A 520 -40.81 -1.99 -82.13
N TYR A 521 -40.94 -1.59 -83.40
CA TYR A 521 -40.95 -2.52 -84.54
C TYR A 521 -39.61 -2.56 -85.25
N GLU A 522 -39.30 -3.71 -85.82
CA GLU A 522 -38.14 -3.87 -86.71
C GLU A 522 -38.53 -4.74 -87.90
N TRP A 523 -38.52 -4.14 -89.08
CA TRP A 523 -38.67 -4.79 -90.36
C TRP A 523 -37.31 -5.19 -90.94
N ASN A 524 -37.27 -6.33 -91.62
CA ASN A 524 -36.13 -6.80 -92.39
C ASN A 524 -36.61 -7.41 -93.70
N GLY A 525 -35.96 -7.08 -94.82
CA GLY A 525 -36.36 -7.58 -96.14
C GLY A 525 -35.20 -7.70 -97.13
N PRO A 526 -35.49 -7.99 -98.41
CA PRO A 526 -34.48 -8.16 -99.45
C PRO A 526 -33.63 -6.89 -99.62
N ASN A 527 -32.40 -7.05 -100.13
CA ASN A 527 -31.46 -5.96 -100.39
C ASN A 527 -31.12 -5.06 -99.19
N GLY A 528 -31.19 -5.60 -97.97
CA GLY A 528 -30.90 -4.84 -96.75
C GLY A 528 -31.99 -3.83 -96.38
N PHE A 529 -33.22 -4.05 -96.87
CA PHE A 529 -34.37 -3.30 -96.41
C PHE A 529 -34.53 -3.46 -94.90
N SER A 530 -34.60 -2.33 -94.18
CA SER A 530 -34.93 -2.30 -92.76
C SER A 530 -35.64 -1.00 -92.41
N LEU A 531 -36.69 -1.10 -91.60
CA LEU A 531 -37.52 0.02 -91.15
C LEU A 531 -38.05 -0.27 -89.74
N ASP A 532 -38.40 0.79 -89.01
CA ASP A 532 -38.96 0.74 -87.65
C ASP A 532 -40.38 1.32 -87.59
N THR A 533 -41.12 1.20 -88.69
CA THR A 533 -42.45 1.80 -88.88
C THR A 533 -43.58 0.78 -88.80
N THR A 534 -44.81 1.27 -88.64
CA THR A 534 -46.03 0.42 -88.64
C THR A 534 -46.61 0.19 -90.03
N ASP A 535 -46.19 0.97 -91.02
CA ASP A 535 -46.53 0.82 -92.42
C ASP A 535 -45.37 1.30 -93.32
N PHE A 536 -45.35 0.84 -94.57
CA PHE A 536 -44.44 1.34 -95.60
C PHE A 536 -45.02 1.14 -97.02
N ILE A 537 -44.57 1.99 -97.94
CA ILE A 537 -44.96 1.98 -99.36
C ILE A 537 -43.77 2.33 -100.26
N PHE A 538 -43.59 1.59 -101.36
CA PHE A 538 -42.59 1.92 -102.40
C PHE A 538 -42.94 1.32 -103.77
N GLU A 539 -42.36 1.85 -104.86
CA GLU A 539 -42.52 1.29 -106.21
C GLU A 539 -41.71 0.00 -106.36
N ALA A 540 -42.37 -1.10 -106.70
CA ALA A 540 -41.76 -2.42 -106.73
C ALA A 540 -41.10 -2.71 -108.08
N TYR A 541 -39.82 -3.07 -108.04
CA TYR A 541 -39.06 -3.57 -109.18
C TYR A 541 -38.60 -5.02 -108.94
N PRO A 542 -38.15 -5.75 -109.98
CA PRO A 542 -37.75 -7.15 -109.83
C PRO A 542 -36.68 -7.40 -108.76
N GLU A 543 -35.82 -6.42 -108.48
CA GLU A 543 -34.84 -6.50 -107.39
C GLU A 543 -35.47 -6.54 -106.00
N ASN A 544 -36.67 -5.96 -105.80
CA ASN A 544 -37.32 -5.87 -104.49
C ASN A 544 -38.12 -7.12 -104.11
N ILE A 545 -38.27 -8.08 -105.01
CA ILE A 545 -39.04 -9.31 -104.80
C ILE A 545 -38.43 -10.14 -103.65
N GLY A 546 -39.30 -10.62 -102.75
CA GLY A 546 -38.93 -11.50 -101.64
C GLY A 546 -39.66 -11.24 -100.32
N MET A 547 -39.17 -11.89 -99.26
CA MET A 547 -39.80 -11.90 -97.94
C MET A 547 -39.42 -10.69 -97.08
N TYR A 548 -40.43 -10.08 -96.46
CA TYR A 548 -40.32 -9.00 -95.47
C TYR A 548 -40.81 -9.50 -94.10
N ASP A 549 -39.91 -9.52 -93.11
CA ASP A 549 -40.15 -9.99 -91.74
C ASP A 549 -40.28 -8.81 -90.76
N VAL A 550 -41.14 -8.93 -89.75
CA VAL A 550 -41.29 -7.95 -88.66
C VAL A 550 -41.33 -8.61 -87.29
N SER A 551 -40.73 -7.96 -86.29
CA SER A 551 -40.93 -8.26 -84.86
C SER A 551 -41.32 -6.99 -84.08
N VAL A 552 -41.90 -7.17 -82.89
CA VAL A 552 -42.19 -6.08 -81.94
C VAL A 552 -41.50 -6.33 -80.59
N THR A 553 -40.94 -5.28 -79.98
CA THR A 553 -40.33 -5.31 -78.65
C THR A 553 -41.14 -4.49 -77.66
N VAL A 554 -41.51 -5.08 -76.51
CA VAL A 554 -42.21 -4.42 -75.39
C VAL A 554 -41.50 -4.76 -74.08
N ASN A 555 -41.16 -3.76 -73.26
CA ASN A 555 -40.45 -3.92 -71.98
C ASN A 555 -39.17 -4.78 -72.06
N GLY A 556 -38.46 -4.72 -73.19
CA GLY A 556 -37.24 -5.49 -73.45
C GLY A 556 -37.46 -6.92 -73.98
N CYS A 557 -38.70 -7.40 -74.06
CA CYS A 557 -39.03 -8.73 -74.59
C CYS A 557 -39.46 -8.64 -76.07
N VAL A 558 -38.89 -9.50 -76.92
CA VAL A 558 -39.07 -9.49 -78.38
C VAL A 558 -40.08 -10.55 -78.80
N SER A 559 -41.03 -10.21 -79.68
CA SER A 559 -42.01 -11.14 -80.24
C SER A 559 -41.37 -12.13 -81.23
N PRO A 560 -42.05 -13.25 -81.54
CA PRO A 560 -41.77 -14.02 -82.75
C PRO A 560 -41.87 -13.15 -84.03
N LEU A 561 -41.20 -13.58 -85.11
CA LEU A 561 -41.25 -12.91 -86.42
C LEU A 561 -42.56 -13.23 -87.17
N THR A 562 -43.13 -12.23 -87.86
CA THR A 562 -44.20 -12.38 -88.86
C THR A 562 -43.68 -11.96 -90.24
N SER A 563 -44.05 -12.67 -91.31
CA SER A 563 -43.50 -12.45 -92.65
C SER A 563 -44.56 -12.20 -93.73
N ILE A 564 -44.21 -11.43 -94.78
CA ILE A 564 -45.01 -11.21 -96.00
C ILE A 564 -44.14 -11.24 -97.26
N ASP A 565 -44.67 -11.74 -98.39
CA ASP A 565 -43.92 -11.93 -99.65
C ASP A 565 -44.35 -10.93 -100.74
N LEU A 566 -43.38 -10.27 -101.39
CA LEU A 566 -43.59 -9.39 -102.56
C LEU A 566 -43.29 -10.14 -103.86
N ASP A 567 -44.26 -10.22 -104.78
CA ASP A 567 -44.13 -10.83 -106.11
C ASP A 567 -44.67 -9.92 -107.25
N ILE A 568 -44.11 -10.02 -108.48
CA ILE A 568 -44.48 -9.21 -109.67
C ILE A 568 -44.70 -10.13 -110.89
N ILE A 569 -45.83 -10.00 -111.58
CA ILE A 569 -46.26 -10.97 -112.61
C ILE A 569 -45.63 -10.74 -114.02
N ASN A 570 -45.57 -9.51 -114.56
CA ASN A 570 -45.17 -9.26 -115.97
C ASN A 570 -43.77 -8.64 -116.15
N ILE A 571 -42.70 -9.46 -116.16
CA ILE A 571 -41.30 -8.96 -116.08
C ILE A 571 -40.48 -9.06 -117.40
N TYR A 572 -40.88 -9.84 -118.42
CA TYR A 572 -40.01 -10.11 -119.60
C TYR A 572 -39.95 -8.98 -120.65
N SER A 573 -38.75 -8.74 -121.22
CA SER A 573 -38.46 -7.73 -122.26
C SER A 573 -38.40 -8.34 -123.68
N PHE A 574 -38.81 -7.58 -124.69
CA PHE A 574 -38.88 -7.99 -126.10
C PHE A 574 -37.51 -8.08 -126.81
N GLU A 575 -36.52 -7.28 -126.40
CA GLU A 575 -35.21 -7.26 -127.07
C GLU A 575 -34.49 -8.62 -126.98
N ASP A 576 -34.66 -9.31 -125.85
CA ASP A 576 -34.01 -10.58 -125.53
C ASP A 576 -34.77 -11.81 -126.04
N ALA A 577 -35.95 -11.62 -126.64
CA ALA A 577 -36.76 -12.72 -127.16
C ALA A 577 -36.13 -13.34 -128.41
N ASP A 578 -35.79 -14.62 -128.35
CA ASP A 578 -35.31 -15.39 -129.51
C ASP A 578 -36.52 -15.87 -130.32
N LEU A 579 -36.74 -15.22 -131.47
CA LEU A 579 -37.92 -15.47 -132.29
C LEU A 579 -37.65 -16.59 -133.30
N PRO A 580 -38.62 -17.50 -133.53
CA PRO A 580 -38.44 -18.54 -134.52
C PRO A 580 -38.17 -17.96 -135.91
N ASN A 581 -37.49 -18.72 -136.77
CA ASN A 581 -37.15 -18.31 -138.13
C ASN A 581 -37.57 -19.31 -139.21
N VAL A 582 -38.34 -20.33 -138.85
CA VAL A 582 -38.92 -21.31 -139.78
C VAL A 582 -40.34 -21.65 -139.35
N PHE A 583 -41.28 -21.67 -140.29
CA PHE A 583 -42.59 -22.26 -140.07
C PHE A 583 -43.04 -23.11 -141.27
N THR A 584 -43.88 -24.11 -141.00
CA THR A 584 -44.23 -25.16 -141.98
C THR A 584 -45.74 -25.28 -142.15
N PRO A 585 -46.39 -24.35 -142.87
CA PRO A 585 -47.83 -24.35 -143.03
C PRO A 585 -48.29 -25.42 -144.03
N ASN A 586 -48.39 -26.68 -143.56
CA ASN A 586 -48.75 -27.85 -144.37
C ASN A 586 -50.08 -28.51 -143.96
N GLY A 587 -50.85 -27.89 -143.06
CA GLY A 587 -52.18 -28.32 -142.66
C GLY A 587 -52.20 -29.48 -141.65
N ASN A 588 -51.09 -29.75 -140.96
CA ASN A 588 -51.00 -30.75 -139.89
C ASN A 588 -51.29 -30.19 -138.48
N ALA A 589 -51.71 -28.92 -138.39
CA ALA A 589 -52.05 -28.16 -137.18
C ALA A 589 -50.86 -27.76 -136.30
N THR A 590 -49.64 -28.12 -136.69
CA THR A 590 -48.42 -27.80 -135.96
C THR A 590 -47.58 -26.83 -136.79
N ASN A 591 -47.17 -25.70 -136.19
CA ASN A 591 -46.34 -24.69 -136.85
C ASN A 591 -46.97 -24.12 -138.14
N GLU A 592 -48.29 -23.98 -138.14
CA GLU A 592 -49.10 -23.46 -139.27
C GLU A 592 -49.05 -21.94 -139.40
N VAL A 593 -48.79 -21.26 -138.29
CA VAL A 593 -48.70 -19.81 -138.23
C VAL A 593 -47.47 -19.40 -137.44
N PHE A 594 -46.91 -18.28 -137.83
CA PHE A 594 -45.83 -17.63 -137.10
C PHE A 594 -46.42 -16.71 -136.01
N ASP A 595 -46.73 -17.28 -134.83
CA ASP A 595 -47.28 -16.55 -133.67
C ASP A 595 -46.16 -16.04 -132.74
N LEU A 596 -46.14 -14.74 -132.50
CA LEU A 596 -45.14 -14.06 -131.69
C LEU A 596 -45.53 -13.89 -130.20
N GLN A 597 -46.81 -13.94 -129.85
CA GLN A 597 -47.28 -13.67 -128.46
C GLN A 597 -46.88 -14.74 -127.44
N SER A 598 -46.57 -15.92 -127.96
CA SER A 598 -46.13 -17.06 -127.17
C SER A 598 -44.66 -16.94 -126.76
N TYR A 599 -43.88 -16.06 -127.42
CA TYR A 599 -42.43 -15.97 -127.24
C TYR A 599 -41.97 -14.74 -126.45
N PHE A 600 -42.81 -13.71 -126.32
CA PHE A 600 -42.55 -12.59 -125.43
C PHE A 600 -43.84 -12.03 -124.84
N LYS A 601 -43.72 -11.41 -123.66
CA LYS A 601 -44.77 -10.62 -123.01
C LYS A 601 -44.31 -9.18 -122.99
N THR A 602 -45.24 -8.25 -123.21
CA THR A 602 -44.95 -6.82 -123.19
C THR A 602 -46.20 -6.07 -122.77
N CYS A 603 -46.01 -4.94 -122.10
CA CYS A 603 -47.06 -3.98 -121.78
C CYS A 603 -47.31 -2.98 -122.93
N GLU A 604 -46.48 -2.98 -124.00
CA GLU A 604 -46.61 -2.10 -125.16
C GLU A 604 -47.30 -2.79 -126.37
N PRO A 605 -48.16 -2.09 -127.14
CA PRO A 605 -48.76 -2.62 -128.37
C PRO A 605 -47.78 -2.72 -129.54
N TYR A 606 -47.97 -3.68 -130.45
CA TYR A 606 -47.05 -3.93 -131.58
C TYR A 606 -47.73 -4.26 -132.92
N GLU A 607 -47.00 -4.09 -134.03
CA GLU A 607 -47.41 -4.46 -135.41
C GLU A 607 -46.29 -5.20 -136.15
N VAL A 608 -46.63 -6.21 -136.96
CA VAL A 608 -45.71 -7.05 -137.74
C VAL A 608 -45.95 -6.91 -139.25
N PHE A 609 -44.86 -6.79 -140.01
CA PHE A 609 -44.86 -6.73 -141.47
C PHE A 609 -44.02 -7.87 -142.07
N TYR A 610 -44.44 -8.45 -143.20
CA TYR A 610 -43.73 -9.51 -143.92
C TYR A 610 -43.49 -9.14 -145.39
N PHE A 611 -42.30 -9.40 -145.92
CA PHE A 611 -41.83 -8.95 -147.22
C PHE A 611 -41.28 -10.10 -148.07
N ASP A 612 -41.51 -10.04 -149.39
CA ASP A 612 -40.88 -10.93 -150.38
C ASP A 612 -39.39 -10.59 -150.62
N ARG A 613 -38.69 -11.40 -151.41
CA ARG A 613 -37.25 -11.21 -151.71
C ARG A 613 -36.92 -9.93 -152.48
N TRP A 614 -37.92 -9.25 -153.03
CA TRP A 614 -37.77 -7.97 -153.73
C TRP A 614 -38.15 -6.77 -152.84
N GLY A 615 -38.58 -7.03 -151.59
CA GLY A 615 -38.94 -6.02 -150.60
C GLY A 615 -40.41 -5.60 -150.65
N ASN A 616 -41.27 -6.26 -151.41
CA ASN A 616 -42.70 -5.95 -151.42
C ASN A 616 -43.39 -6.60 -150.22
N ILE A 617 -44.29 -5.87 -149.55
CA ILE A 617 -45.08 -6.43 -148.46
C ILE A 617 -46.01 -7.50 -149.01
N VAL A 618 -45.91 -8.69 -148.43
CA VAL A 618 -46.80 -9.82 -148.74
C VAL A 618 -47.85 -10.05 -147.66
N TYR A 619 -47.61 -9.66 -146.41
CA TYR A 619 -48.58 -9.76 -145.29
C TYR A 619 -48.23 -8.77 -144.15
N ARG A 620 -49.21 -8.43 -143.30
CA ARG A 620 -48.99 -7.68 -142.04
C ARG A 620 -50.16 -7.87 -141.05
N HIS A 621 -49.92 -7.69 -139.75
CA HIS A 621 -50.96 -7.72 -138.69
C HIS A 621 -50.53 -7.00 -137.39
N GLN A 622 -51.48 -6.58 -136.55
CA GLN A 622 -51.24 -5.99 -135.22
C GLN A 622 -51.25 -7.04 -134.09
N GLN A 623 -50.87 -6.64 -132.87
CA GLN A 623 -50.96 -7.47 -131.66
C GLN A 623 -52.40 -7.95 -131.45
N ASN A 624 -52.56 -9.23 -131.13
CA ASN A 624 -53.85 -9.92 -130.96
C ASN A 624 -54.65 -10.16 -132.25
N GLU A 625 -54.14 -9.77 -133.43
CA GLU A 625 -54.70 -10.18 -134.72
C GLU A 625 -54.15 -11.54 -135.19
N THR A 626 -54.74 -12.09 -136.26
CA THR A 626 -54.34 -13.38 -136.84
C THR A 626 -52.89 -13.38 -137.31
N PRO A 627 -52.04 -14.32 -136.84
CA PRO A 627 -50.64 -14.37 -137.23
C PRO A 627 -50.42 -14.87 -138.67
N PHE A 628 -49.22 -14.59 -139.21
CA PHE A 628 -48.87 -14.93 -140.59
C PHE A 628 -48.82 -16.45 -140.84
N SER A 629 -49.61 -16.92 -141.81
CA SER A 629 -49.77 -18.34 -142.17
C SER A 629 -49.15 -18.71 -143.52
N GLY A 630 -48.39 -17.80 -144.14
CA GLY A 630 -47.80 -18.01 -145.46
C GLY A 630 -48.71 -17.72 -146.64
N LYS A 631 -49.85 -17.06 -146.39
CA LYS A 631 -50.72 -16.49 -147.43
C LYS A 631 -50.44 -15.00 -147.59
N SER A 632 -50.54 -14.53 -148.83
CA SER A 632 -50.43 -13.12 -149.17
C SER A 632 -51.66 -12.33 -148.65
N LEU A 633 -51.59 -11.00 -148.64
CA LEU A 633 -52.70 -10.10 -148.33
C LEU A 633 -53.96 -10.38 -149.16
N ASP A 634 -53.81 -10.83 -150.41
CA ASP A 634 -54.95 -11.20 -151.27
C ASP A 634 -55.46 -12.63 -151.04
N GLY A 635 -54.89 -13.35 -150.07
CA GLY A 635 -55.24 -14.72 -149.70
C GLY A 635 -54.59 -15.79 -150.58
N SER A 636 -53.83 -15.42 -151.62
CA SER A 636 -53.09 -16.38 -152.44
C SER A 636 -51.95 -17.03 -151.66
N ASP A 637 -51.63 -18.28 -151.97
CA ASP A 637 -50.51 -18.97 -151.36
C ASP A 637 -49.18 -18.41 -151.88
N LEU A 638 -48.35 -17.96 -150.95
CA LEU A 638 -46.99 -17.54 -151.25
C LEU A 638 -46.13 -18.75 -151.56
N MET A 639 -45.16 -18.61 -152.48
CA MET A 639 -44.26 -19.71 -152.81
C MET A 639 -43.32 -20.02 -151.63
N ASP A 640 -42.91 -21.27 -151.52
CA ASP A 640 -41.90 -21.68 -150.56
C ASP A 640 -40.60 -20.91 -150.79
N GLY A 641 -40.02 -20.39 -149.72
CA GLY A 641 -38.91 -19.46 -149.80
C GLY A 641 -38.64 -18.69 -148.52
N VAL A 642 -37.72 -17.74 -148.61
CA VAL A 642 -37.34 -16.89 -147.49
C VAL A 642 -38.08 -15.56 -147.60
N TYR A 643 -38.79 -15.23 -146.53
CA TYR A 643 -39.48 -13.96 -146.32
C TYR A 643 -38.75 -13.18 -145.24
N MET A 644 -38.80 -11.86 -145.31
CA MET A 644 -38.29 -11.01 -144.24
C MET A 644 -39.47 -10.54 -143.40
N TYR A 645 -39.32 -10.46 -142.08
CA TYR A 645 -40.33 -9.84 -141.22
C TYR A 645 -39.73 -8.66 -140.46
N LYS A 646 -40.60 -7.72 -140.10
CA LYS A 646 -40.29 -6.56 -139.28
C LYS A 646 -41.40 -6.36 -138.24
N LEU A 647 -41.07 -6.47 -136.96
CA LEU A 647 -41.92 -6.13 -135.84
C LEU A 647 -41.61 -4.70 -135.37
N VAL A 648 -42.64 -3.92 -135.08
CA VAL A 648 -42.53 -2.54 -134.60
C VAL A 648 -43.39 -2.36 -133.35
N LEU A 649 -42.77 -1.89 -132.28
CA LEU A 649 -43.40 -1.31 -131.07
C LEU A 649 -43.25 0.21 -131.13
N GLU A 650 -43.91 0.95 -130.23
CA GLU A 650 -43.72 2.42 -130.16
C GLU A 650 -42.25 2.80 -129.91
N SER A 651 -41.58 2.05 -129.04
CA SER A 651 -40.23 2.35 -128.56
C SER A 651 -39.11 1.65 -129.36
N SER A 652 -39.41 0.57 -130.08
CA SER A 652 -38.39 -0.31 -130.67
C SER A 652 -38.88 -1.07 -131.91
N GLN A 653 -37.96 -1.64 -132.69
CA GLN A 653 -38.29 -2.51 -133.82
C GLN A 653 -37.28 -3.65 -133.94
N LYS A 654 -37.73 -4.82 -134.39
CA LYS A 654 -36.87 -5.99 -134.67
C LYS A 654 -37.18 -6.53 -136.05
N GLN A 655 -36.15 -6.95 -136.77
CA GLN A 655 -36.30 -7.53 -138.09
C GLN A 655 -35.56 -8.86 -138.16
N GLY A 656 -36.08 -9.78 -138.96
CA GLY A 656 -35.52 -11.10 -139.14
C GLY A 656 -35.94 -11.69 -140.46
N PHE A 657 -35.50 -12.93 -140.70
CA PHE A 657 -35.97 -13.72 -141.83
C PHE A 657 -36.75 -14.92 -141.32
N LEU A 658 -37.68 -15.37 -142.16
CA LEU A 658 -38.57 -16.48 -141.91
C LEU A 658 -38.56 -17.38 -143.15
N HIS A 659 -38.20 -18.65 -142.96
CA HIS A 659 -38.33 -19.66 -144.00
C HIS A 659 -39.75 -20.21 -143.97
N LEU A 660 -40.43 -20.09 -145.11
CA LEU A 660 -41.70 -20.75 -145.38
C LEU A 660 -41.40 -22.02 -146.21
N ILE A 661 -41.75 -23.18 -145.66
CA ILE A 661 -41.51 -24.50 -146.27
C ILE A 661 -42.78 -25.34 -146.14
N ARG A 662 -43.34 -25.88 -147.22
CA ARG A 662 -44.54 -26.71 -147.19
C ARG A 662 -44.29 -28.17 -147.50
#